data_AF-A0A5M3YPX1-F1
#
_entry.id   AF-A0A5M3YPX1-F1
#
_cell.length_a   1.000
_cell.length_b   1.000
_cell.length_c   1.000
_cell.angle_alpha   90.00
_cell.angle_beta   90.00
_cell.angle_gamma   90.00
#
_symmetry.space_group_name_H-M   'P 1'
#
loop_
_entity.id
_entity.type
_entity.pdbx_description
1 polymer ?
#
loop_
_entity_poly.entity_id
_entity_poly.type
_entity_poly.pdbx_seq_one_letter_code
_entity_poly.pdbx_strand_id
1 'polypeptide(L)'
;MLTDLDEPLLTSLEHATFEDLKHTLTMAREVVWITRGATGQSHNPMSSLTLGLTRVLRKENSHVPVITVDLDVQYETLPQDLATKVWTFMEHYLSDTRKGGMEWCEHNGNWLVPRLVEDTETTEFVRSHSVICPPTVAQLEPFYQDGRPLRLSEPLSGEEIEIEVKASGVNFRDIMISLGQMPDDNVAEVAGVVTKVGQDAQLSLVRCPSANVQRIPASVSFEEAASIPIIYCTAYHCLVTVAQLRPGDTILIHSGAGGVGQAAITLAQYLGATVFTTVGSEQKRQLLIEQYKLPEHHIFSSRSTRFASQIHALTEARGVDVVLNALSGAFLQSSLDVLAPLGRFVEIGKSDILAHARLDMSTFSRSTTISAVDLVQVMREKPHYMADVFARIHQMLAGHQIRPVYPLTSFPISELEQVLRSMQKGQHTGKLVVKHGRDDKVKVIPRVSPAVRLRPDATYLIVGGQGGLGRSLSVWMAKCGARYIVSLSPSGAARPLTRGLIEELEQMKVAFHAISCDISDIHQLKTVLTEKRQALPPIHGVIHAGVTAKNSSFDNMTLDTFQQVLKPKVTGTYNLHECLQGQPLDFFIMLSSYVGLLGSTGQANYAAASTFQDAFARWRTSLGQPTYSLDLGAVLGAGSLHENPEALPHFKNIGLGGIPLSALQALLGYTMSNSPTHYSDSQIAIGWAPPATWSPAQYAALDPLVSHLCLSPAHPVAKELRKDSAVDTQHVERAEPLSQVLPRCQTPNERTSAILEALTDQIVSILGVAAEDVNPEKSIGYHGGDSLVAIEFRNWFRNEIGCTFTTEQVTSQLSVQQLAIQASG
;
A
#
# COMPACT_ATOMS: atom_id res chain seq x y z
N MET A 1 -34.49 -32.35 -4.07
CA MET A 1 -34.79 -31.31 -3.08
C MET A 1 -34.11 -31.69 -1.79
N LEU A 2 -33.36 -30.78 -1.17
CA LEU A 2 -32.73 -30.95 0.13
C LEU A 2 -33.39 -30.00 1.14
N THR A 3 -33.39 -30.35 2.42
CA THR A 3 -34.07 -29.55 3.45
C THR A 3 -33.32 -29.55 4.78
N ASP A 4 -33.18 -28.36 5.36
CA ASP A 4 -32.61 -28.07 6.67
C ASP A 4 -33.69 -27.45 7.59
N LEU A 5 -34.95 -27.89 7.45
CA LEU A 5 -36.09 -27.33 8.19
C LEU A 5 -36.21 -27.87 9.62
N ASP A 6 -35.78 -29.12 9.84
CA ASP A 6 -35.80 -29.79 11.15
C ASP A 6 -34.50 -29.52 11.91
N GLU A 7 -33.36 -29.80 11.29
CA GLU A 7 -32.01 -29.54 11.81
C GLU A 7 -31.08 -29.13 10.66
N PRO A 8 -30.14 -28.18 10.87
CA PRO A 8 -29.12 -27.87 9.86
C PRO A 8 -28.26 -29.09 9.51
N LEU A 9 -28.26 -29.52 8.25
CA LEU A 9 -27.59 -30.76 7.83
C LEU A 9 -26.08 -30.73 8.10
N LEU A 10 -25.47 -29.54 7.99
CA LEU A 10 -24.02 -29.37 8.04
C LEU A 10 -23.44 -29.36 9.47
N THR A 11 -24.27 -29.40 10.53
CA THR A 11 -23.78 -29.40 11.92
C THR A 11 -23.39 -30.77 12.44
N SER A 12 -24.04 -31.83 11.97
CA SER A 12 -23.95 -33.20 12.49
C SER A 12 -23.63 -34.20 11.38
N LEU A 13 -22.72 -33.81 10.46
CA LEU A 13 -22.32 -34.66 9.34
C LEU A 13 -21.52 -35.88 9.79
N GLU A 14 -22.07 -37.06 9.49
CA GLU A 14 -21.33 -38.32 9.47
C GLU A 14 -20.64 -38.54 8.11
N HIS A 15 -19.63 -39.41 8.08
CA HIS A 15 -18.86 -39.68 6.86
C HIS A 15 -19.75 -40.17 5.71
N ALA A 16 -20.72 -41.05 5.98
CA ALA A 16 -21.64 -41.55 4.97
C ALA A 16 -22.50 -40.42 4.38
N THR A 17 -23.11 -39.61 5.24
CA THR A 17 -23.96 -38.47 4.83
C THR A 17 -23.18 -37.43 4.03
N PHE A 18 -21.92 -37.18 4.37
CA PHE A 18 -21.07 -36.25 3.63
C PHE A 18 -20.73 -36.76 2.21
N GLU A 19 -20.44 -38.05 2.07
CA GLU A 19 -20.22 -38.67 0.74
C GLU A 19 -21.52 -38.69 -0.09
N ASP A 20 -22.66 -39.00 0.52
CA ASP A 20 -23.97 -38.97 -0.14
C ASP A 20 -24.33 -37.54 -0.60
N LEU A 21 -23.99 -36.54 0.20
CA LEU A 21 -24.18 -35.13 -0.14
C LEU A 21 -23.30 -34.73 -1.33
N LYS A 22 -22.01 -35.11 -1.34
CA LYS A 22 -21.11 -34.91 -2.49
C LYS A 22 -21.64 -35.57 -3.74
N HIS A 23 -22.05 -36.84 -3.66
CA HIS A 23 -22.62 -37.57 -4.78
C HIS A 23 -23.91 -36.91 -5.31
N THR A 24 -24.79 -36.46 -4.41
CA THR A 24 -26.03 -35.78 -4.81
C THR A 24 -25.75 -34.46 -5.52
N LEU A 25 -24.84 -33.65 -4.99
CA LEU A 25 -24.50 -32.33 -5.53
C LEU A 25 -23.68 -32.40 -6.84
N THR A 26 -23.14 -33.56 -7.19
CA THR A 26 -22.42 -33.80 -8.44
C THR A 26 -23.29 -34.44 -9.51
N MET A 27 -24.18 -35.36 -9.14
CA MET A 27 -24.98 -36.16 -10.08
C MET A 27 -26.39 -35.60 -10.35
N ALA A 28 -26.90 -34.71 -9.49
CA ALA A 28 -28.22 -34.14 -9.68
C ALA A 28 -28.28 -33.25 -10.92
N ARG A 29 -29.44 -33.24 -11.61
CA ARG A 29 -29.70 -32.28 -12.70
C ARG A 29 -29.85 -30.86 -12.18
N GLU A 30 -30.47 -30.71 -11.01
CA GLU A 30 -30.79 -29.44 -10.37
C GLU A 30 -31.10 -29.72 -8.89
N VAL A 31 -30.67 -28.83 -8.00
CA VAL A 31 -30.88 -28.95 -6.56
C VAL A 31 -31.60 -27.71 -6.04
N VAL A 32 -32.74 -27.91 -5.40
CA VAL A 32 -33.40 -26.90 -4.56
C VAL A 32 -33.15 -27.28 -3.10
N TRP A 33 -32.50 -26.39 -2.36
CA TRP A 33 -32.15 -26.57 -0.95
C TRP A 33 -32.93 -25.56 -0.10
N ILE A 34 -33.81 -26.08 0.76
CA ILE A 34 -34.71 -25.28 1.58
C ILE A 34 -34.14 -25.16 2.99
N THR A 35 -34.07 -23.94 3.50
CA THR A 35 -33.54 -23.57 4.82
C THR A 35 -34.55 -22.68 5.55
N ARG A 36 -34.35 -22.46 6.85
CA ARG A 36 -35.14 -21.50 7.64
C ARG A 36 -34.22 -20.62 8.48
N GLY A 37 -34.40 -19.31 8.41
CA GLY A 37 -33.63 -18.31 9.16
C GLY A 37 -32.13 -18.25 8.81
N ALA A 38 -31.74 -18.60 7.59
CA ALA A 38 -30.35 -18.63 7.14
C ALA A 38 -29.83 -17.28 6.59
N THR A 39 -30.70 -16.44 6.03
CA THR A 39 -30.30 -15.24 5.26
C THR A 39 -30.63 -13.93 5.97
N GLY A 40 -31.75 -13.85 6.69
CA GLY A 40 -32.23 -12.65 7.36
C GLY A 40 -31.95 -12.62 8.86
N GLN A 41 -33.00 -12.37 9.66
CA GLN A 41 -32.94 -12.58 11.10
C GLN A 41 -32.76 -14.07 11.36
N SER A 42 -31.64 -14.44 11.96
CA SER A 42 -31.32 -15.84 12.26
C SER A 42 -31.66 -16.15 13.71
N HIS A 43 -32.48 -17.18 13.96
CA HIS A 43 -32.68 -17.77 15.29
C HIS A 43 -31.64 -18.86 15.60
N ASN A 44 -31.12 -19.51 14.56
CA ASN A 44 -30.06 -20.50 14.65
C ASN A 44 -28.99 -20.19 13.58
N PRO A 45 -27.83 -19.62 13.96
CA PRO A 45 -26.80 -19.24 13.00
C PRO A 45 -26.19 -20.42 12.23
N MET A 46 -26.39 -21.65 12.72
CA MET A 46 -25.95 -22.87 12.02
C MET A 46 -26.67 -23.09 10.69
N SER A 47 -27.90 -22.61 10.54
CA SER A 47 -28.68 -22.74 9.29
C SER A 47 -27.98 -22.06 8.09
N SER A 48 -27.09 -21.11 8.33
CA SER A 48 -26.41 -20.34 7.30
C SER A 48 -25.18 -21.03 6.70
N LEU A 49 -24.69 -22.13 7.30
CA LEU A 49 -23.55 -22.91 6.77
C LEU A 49 -23.77 -23.32 5.31
N THR A 50 -25.03 -23.64 4.96
CA THR A 50 -25.43 -24.07 3.62
C THR A 50 -25.30 -22.95 2.58
N LEU A 51 -25.52 -21.69 2.96
CA LEU A 51 -25.40 -20.56 2.03
C LEU A 51 -23.95 -20.41 1.54
N GLY A 52 -22.98 -20.43 2.45
CA GLY A 52 -21.57 -20.35 2.09
C GLY A 52 -21.14 -21.53 1.22
N LEU A 53 -21.54 -22.75 1.60
CA LEU A 53 -21.28 -23.96 0.82
C LEU A 53 -21.81 -23.83 -0.61
N THR A 54 -23.09 -23.51 -0.76
CA THR A 54 -23.77 -23.49 -2.06
C THR A 54 -23.28 -22.37 -2.98
N ARG A 55 -22.86 -21.22 -2.43
CA ARG A 55 -22.20 -20.14 -3.19
C ARG A 55 -20.90 -20.61 -3.85
N VAL A 56 -20.10 -21.42 -3.14
CA VAL A 56 -18.90 -22.05 -3.72
C VAL A 56 -19.28 -23.09 -4.75
N LEU A 57 -20.27 -23.95 -4.47
CA LEU A 57 -20.70 -25.00 -5.39
C LEU A 57 -21.25 -24.45 -6.71
N ARG A 58 -21.92 -23.31 -6.73
CA ARG A 58 -22.36 -22.67 -7.97
C ARG A 58 -21.18 -22.27 -8.88
N LYS A 59 -20.03 -21.98 -8.28
CA LYS A 59 -18.78 -21.69 -9.01
C LYS A 59 -18.03 -22.95 -9.39
N GLU A 60 -17.95 -23.93 -8.50
CA GLU A 60 -17.29 -25.20 -8.78
C GLU A 60 -18.09 -26.02 -9.78
N ASN A 61 -19.33 -26.35 -9.44
CA ASN A 61 -20.24 -27.23 -10.16
C ASN A 61 -21.29 -26.44 -10.93
N SER A 62 -20.78 -25.55 -11.76
CA SER A 62 -21.45 -24.80 -12.82
C SER A 62 -22.58 -25.52 -13.58
N HIS A 63 -22.50 -26.85 -13.71
CA HIS A 63 -23.40 -27.71 -14.48
C HIS A 63 -24.63 -28.16 -13.66
N VAL A 64 -24.57 -28.05 -12.33
CA VAL A 64 -25.63 -28.41 -11.40
C VAL A 64 -26.13 -27.12 -10.74
N PRO A 65 -27.25 -26.53 -11.21
CA PRO A 65 -27.81 -25.35 -10.57
C PRO A 65 -28.24 -25.69 -9.14
N VAL A 66 -27.71 -24.94 -8.17
CA VAL A 66 -28.09 -25.07 -6.76
C VAL A 66 -28.85 -23.82 -6.33
N ILE A 67 -30.15 -23.98 -6.10
CA ILE A 67 -31.07 -22.92 -5.70
C ILE A 67 -31.28 -23.02 -4.19
N THR A 68 -30.99 -21.95 -3.47
CA THR A 68 -31.26 -21.87 -2.03
C THR A 68 -32.53 -21.08 -1.79
N VAL A 69 -33.41 -21.62 -0.95
CA VAL A 69 -34.68 -21.00 -0.55
C VAL A 69 -34.69 -20.93 0.96
N ASP A 70 -34.58 -19.74 1.51
CA ASP A 70 -34.67 -19.49 2.93
C ASP A 70 -36.08 -19.04 3.30
N LEU A 71 -36.64 -19.66 4.32
CA LEU A 71 -37.98 -19.34 4.81
C LEU A 71 -37.90 -18.56 6.12
N ASP A 72 -38.89 -17.69 6.33
CA ASP A 72 -38.98 -16.87 7.53
C ASP A 72 -39.05 -17.73 8.81
N VAL A 73 -38.40 -17.25 9.88
CA VAL A 73 -38.37 -17.90 11.19
C VAL A 73 -39.76 -18.07 11.80
N GLN A 74 -40.74 -17.23 11.44
CA GLN A 74 -42.11 -17.31 11.96
C GLN A 74 -42.77 -18.69 11.74
N TYR A 75 -42.40 -19.40 10.67
CA TYR A 75 -42.96 -20.71 10.33
C TYR A 75 -42.48 -21.84 11.25
N GLU A 76 -41.58 -21.57 12.20
CA GLU A 76 -41.28 -22.48 13.31
C GLU A 76 -42.52 -22.72 14.18
N THR A 77 -43.40 -21.72 14.29
CA THR A 77 -44.64 -21.80 15.08
C THR A 77 -45.89 -22.07 14.24
N LEU A 78 -45.78 -22.13 12.91
CA LEU A 78 -46.88 -22.31 11.96
C LEU A 78 -46.58 -23.40 10.90
N PRO A 79 -46.55 -24.70 11.26
CA PRO A 79 -46.10 -25.77 10.37
C PRO A 79 -47.01 -26.03 9.15
N GLN A 80 -48.31 -25.71 9.26
CA GLN A 80 -49.25 -25.89 8.15
C GLN A 80 -48.99 -24.91 7.01
N ASP A 81 -48.58 -23.68 7.33
CA ASP A 81 -48.26 -22.65 6.34
C ASP A 81 -46.92 -22.93 5.65
N LEU A 82 -45.99 -23.63 6.32
CA LEU A 82 -44.69 -24.02 5.78
C LEU A 82 -44.81 -24.87 4.51
N ALA A 83 -45.62 -25.94 4.56
CA ALA A 83 -45.81 -26.83 3.42
C ALA A 83 -46.46 -26.10 2.24
N THR A 84 -47.43 -25.24 2.52
CA THR A 84 -48.07 -24.38 1.50
C THR A 84 -47.06 -23.45 0.85
N LYS A 85 -46.18 -22.81 1.63
CA LYS A 85 -45.16 -21.89 1.10
C LYS A 85 -44.15 -22.57 0.21
N VAL A 86 -43.64 -23.74 0.65
CA VAL A 86 -42.75 -24.57 -0.17
C VAL A 86 -43.44 -24.97 -1.47
N TRP A 87 -44.69 -25.41 -1.41
CA TRP A 87 -45.47 -25.78 -2.60
C TRP A 87 -45.64 -24.60 -3.56
N THR A 88 -46.07 -23.44 -3.06
CA THR A 88 -46.25 -22.22 -3.87
C THR A 88 -44.95 -21.78 -4.53
N PHE A 89 -43.82 -21.85 -3.81
CA PHE A 89 -42.51 -21.57 -4.41
C PHE A 89 -42.20 -22.55 -5.54
N MET A 90 -42.36 -23.85 -5.30
CA MET A 90 -42.03 -24.88 -6.29
C MET A 90 -42.92 -24.79 -7.52
N GLU A 91 -44.21 -24.53 -7.39
CA GLU A 91 -45.10 -24.27 -8.53
C GLU A 91 -44.64 -23.07 -9.34
N HIS A 92 -44.32 -21.96 -8.67
CA HIS A 92 -43.83 -20.76 -9.34
C HIS A 92 -42.50 -21.04 -10.06
N TYR A 93 -41.53 -21.63 -9.37
CA TYR A 93 -40.20 -21.93 -9.87
C TYR A 93 -40.20 -22.88 -11.08
N LEU A 94 -41.08 -23.89 -11.06
CA LEU A 94 -41.23 -24.83 -12.17
C LEU A 94 -42.00 -24.22 -13.36
N SER A 95 -42.87 -23.24 -13.11
CA SER A 95 -43.64 -22.55 -14.15
C SER A 95 -42.88 -21.42 -14.86
N ASP A 96 -41.85 -20.85 -14.21
CA ASP A 96 -41.09 -19.74 -14.77
C ASP A 96 -40.05 -20.22 -15.79
N THR A 97 -40.16 -19.72 -17.01
CA THR A 97 -39.22 -19.99 -18.11
C THR A 97 -37.95 -19.15 -18.03
N ARG A 98 -37.94 -18.09 -17.20
CA ARG A 98 -36.82 -17.17 -16.99
C ARG A 98 -36.37 -17.19 -15.53
N LYS A 99 -35.83 -18.33 -15.09
CA LYS A 99 -35.23 -18.54 -13.76
C LYS A 99 -34.17 -17.45 -13.44
N GLY A 100 -34.57 -16.41 -12.71
CA GLY A 100 -33.78 -15.17 -12.57
C GLY A 100 -32.85 -15.07 -11.34
N GLY A 101 -32.91 -16.00 -10.39
CA GLY A 101 -32.14 -15.93 -9.14
C GLY A 101 -31.80 -17.31 -8.56
N MET A 102 -30.62 -17.41 -7.95
CA MET A 102 -30.12 -18.64 -7.31
C MET A 102 -30.34 -18.66 -5.78
N GLU A 103 -30.61 -17.50 -5.16
CA GLU A 103 -30.89 -17.37 -3.73
C GLU A 103 -32.21 -16.62 -3.53
N TRP A 104 -33.10 -17.20 -2.73
CA TRP A 104 -34.41 -16.64 -2.41
C TRP A 104 -34.61 -16.64 -0.91
N CYS A 105 -35.21 -15.59 -0.39
CA CYS A 105 -35.58 -15.46 1.01
C CYS A 105 -37.05 -15.05 1.12
N GLU A 106 -37.87 -15.80 1.83
CA GLU A 106 -39.22 -15.40 2.20
C GLU A 106 -39.16 -14.58 3.49
N HIS A 107 -39.77 -13.39 3.47
CA HIS A 107 -39.92 -12.58 4.66
C HIS A 107 -41.29 -11.90 4.67
N ASN A 108 -42.05 -12.10 5.74
CA ASN A 108 -43.39 -11.50 5.92
C ASN A 108 -44.30 -11.65 4.68
N GLY A 109 -44.31 -12.81 4.03
CA GLY A 109 -45.15 -13.07 2.87
C GLY A 109 -44.53 -12.71 1.51
N ASN A 110 -43.38 -12.03 1.49
CA ASN A 110 -42.74 -11.54 0.28
C ASN A 110 -41.51 -12.39 -0.07
N TRP A 111 -41.31 -12.65 -1.37
CA TRP A 111 -40.09 -13.28 -1.88
C TRP A 111 -39.06 -12.21 -2.22
N LEU A 112 -37.90 -12.30 -1.56
CA LEU A 112 -36.79 -11.36 -1.66
C LEU A 112 -35.54 -12.07 -2.19
N VAL A 113 -34.63 -11.30 -2.77
CA VAL A 113 -33.31 -11.77 -3.20
C VAL A 113 -32.26 -10.93 -2.48
N PRO A 114 -31.27 -11.53 -1.80
CA PRO A 114 -30.28 -10.79 -1.01
C PRO A 114 -29.43 -9.88 -1.90
N ARG A 115 -29.10 -8.69 -1.39
CA ARG A 115 -28.27 -7.66 -2.05
C ARG A 115 -27.29 -7.07 -1.06
N LEU A 116 -26.05 -6.84 -1.49
CA LEU A 116 -25.08 -6.03 -0.77
C LEU A 116 -25.35 -4.56 -1.08
N VAL A 117 -25.50 -3.71 -0.06
CA VAL A 117 -25.79 -2.28 -0.24
C VAL A 117 -24.59 -1.43 0.16
N GLU A 118 -24.43 -0.26 -0.48
CA GLU A 118 -23.38 0.69 -0.13
C GLU A 118 -23.73 1.38 1.19
N ASP A 119 -22.81 1.30 2.17
CA ASP A 119 -22.85 2.07 3.41
C ASP A 119 -21.97 3.32 3.25
N THR A 120 -22.59 4.44 2.85
CA THR A 120 -21.88 5.69 2.60
C THR A 120 -21.25 6.26 3.86
N GLU A 121 -21.92 6.16 5.01
CA GLU A 121 -21.44 6.73 6.28
C GLU A 121 -20.17 6.03 6.77
N THR A 122 -20.20 4.69 6.86
CA THR A 122 -19.02 3.92 7.25
C THR A 122 -17.90 4.07 6.22
N THR A 123 -18.24 4.17 4.93
CA THR A 123 -17.25 4.39 3.86
C THR A 123 -16.52 5.72 4.01
N GLU A 124 -17.23 6.82 4.28
CA GLU A 124 -16.63 8.13 4.52
C GLU A 124 -15.78 8.15 5.80
N PHE A 125 -16.24 7.46 6.84
CA PHE A 125 -15.48 7.29 8.08
C PHE A 125 -14.15 6.57 7.83
N VAL A 126 -14.19 5.41 7.17
CA VAL A 126 -12.98 4.63 6.86
C VAL A 126 -12.04 5.40 5.93
N ARG A 127 -12.57 6.14 4.94
CA ARG A 127 -11.75 6.98 4.05
C ARG A 127 -11.04 8.10 4.83
N SER A 128 -11.73 8.80 5.73
CA SER A 128 -11.15 9.87 6.53
C SER A 128 -10.14 9.39 7.58
N HIS A 129 -10.18 8.11 7.94
CA HIS A 129 -9.34 7.51 8.99
C HIS A 129 -8.42 6.38 8.49
N SER A 130 -8.20 6.23 7.19
CA SER A 130 -7.25 5.25 6.62
C SER A 130 -6.05 5.94 5.98
N VAL A 131 -4.89 5.27 5.91
CA VAL A 131 -3.64 5.89 5.40
C VAL A 131 -3.58 5.88 3.87
N ILE A 132 -4.38 5.02 3.20
CA ILE A 132 -4.29 4.79 1.74
C ILE A 132 -5.24 5.70 0.94
N CYS A 133 -6.18 6.32 1.62
CA CYS A 133 -6.59 7.68 1.28
C CYS A 133 -6.11 8.56 2.42
N PRO A 134 -4.89 9.13 2.39
CA PRO A 134 -4.66 10.30 3.24
C PRO A 134 -5.84 11.25 2.95
N PRO A 135 -6.24 12.13 3.86
CA PRO A 135 -6.98 13.30 3.42
C PRO A 135 -6.17 13.91 2.27
N THR A 136 -6.59 13.64 1.01
CA THR A 136 -5.89 14.11 -0.18
C THR A 136 -5.94 15.63 -0.22
N VAL A 137 -6.87 16.18 0.55
CA VAL A 137 -6.87 17.55 0.99
C VAL A 137 -5.86 17.69 2.11
N ALA A 138 -4.62 17.99 1.75
CA ALA A 138 -3.67 18.54 2.69
C ALA A 138 -4.34 19.74 3.38
N GLN A 139 -4.44 19.68 4.70
CA GLN A 139 -5.12 20.69 5.48
C GLN A 139 -4.13 21.76 5.91
N LEU A 140 -4.60 22.99 5.96
CA LEU A 140 -3.79 24.11 6.39
C LEU A 140 -3.74 24.11 7.92
N GLU A 141 -2.71 23.50 8.48
CA GLU A 141 -2.47 23.42 9.93
C GLU A 141 -1.20 24.17 10.32
N PRO A 142 -1.02 24.55 11.60
CA PRO A 142 0.24 25.10 12.08
C PRO A 142 1.43 24.18 11.77
N PHE A 143 2.55 24.76 11.36
CA PHE A 143 3.80 24.03 11.07
C PHE A 143 4.38 23.39 12.34
N TYR A 144 4.34 24.12 13.47
CA TYR A 144 4.69 23.59 14.77
C TYR A 144 3.45 23.01 15.45
N GLN A 145 3.50 21.71 15.78
CA GLN A 145 2.41 20.99 16.42
C GLN A 145 2.93 20.27 17.67
N ASP A 146 2.45 20.70 18.84
CA ASP A 146 2.86 20.12 20.11
C ASP A 146 2.56 18.60 20.16
N GLY A 147 3.56 17.80 20.52
CA GLY A 147 3.44 16.34 20.58
C GLY A 147 3.34 15.63 19.23
N ARG A 148 3.55 16.33 18.10
CA ARG A 148 3.57 15.75 16.76
C ARG A 148 4.87 16.13 16.03
N PRO A 149 5.94 15.34 16.17
CA PRO A 149 7.15 15.57 15.40
C PRO A 149 6.94 15.35 13.91
N LEU A 150 7.65 16.14 13.10
CA LEU A 150 7.67 16.00 11.64
C LEU A 150 8.30 14.66 11.18
N ARG A 151 9.13 14.02 12.02
CA ARG A 151 9.66 12.66 11.83
C ARG A 151 9.89 11.99 13.19
N LEU A 152 9.51 10.72 13.33
CA LEU A 152 9.85 9.89 14.49
C LEU A 152 11.36 9.64 14.54
N SER A 153 11.99 9.73 15.72
CA SER A 153 13.39 9.36 15.92
C SER A 153 13.65 8.71 17.28
N GLU A 154 14.54 7.73 17.27
CA GLU A 154 15.11 6.98 18.39
C GLU A 154 15.85 7.89 19.41
N PRO A 155 16.31 7.37 20.57
CA PRO A 155 17.07 8.15 21.54
C PRO A 155 18.33 8.78 20.93
N LEU A 156 18.70 9.99 21.38
CA LEU A 156 19.93 10.66 20.92
C LEU A 156 21.18 9.86 21.28
N SER A 157 22.13 9.80 20.35
CA SER A 157 23.49 9.35 20.63
C SER A 157 24.28 10.43 21.40
N GLY A 158 25.35 10.06 22.09
CA GLY A 158 26.06 10.94 23.04
C GLY A 158 26.70 12.21 22.44
N GLU A 159 26.85 12.31 21.12
CA GLU A 159 27.52 13.42 20.43
C GLU A 159 26.57 14.32 19.60
N GLU A 160 25.28 14.02 19.61
CA GLU A 160 24.27 14.76 18.85
C GLU A 160 23.70 15.93 19.66
N ILE A 161 23.33 16.98 18.93
CA ILE A 161 22.62 18.14 19.46
C ILE A 161 21.26 18.28 18.80
N GLU A 162 20.33 18.92 19.51
CA GLU A 162 18.97 19.17 19.03
C GLU A 162 18.75 20.67 18.77
N ILE A 163 18.31 21.02 17.56
CA ILE A 163 18.21 22.40 17.08
C ILE A 163 16.76 22.77 16.77
N GLU A 164 16.27 23.83 17.42
CA GLU A 164 15.05 24.55 17.01
C GLU A 164 15.37 25.41 15.80
N VAL A 165 15.04 24.89 14.63
CA VAL A 165 15.23 25.55 13.34
C VAL A 165 14.45 26.86 13.31
N LYS A 166 15.14 27.95 12.97
CA LYS A 166 14.55 29.29 12.74
C LYS A 166 14.58 29.66 11.26
N ALA A 167 15.59 29.19 10.52
CA ALA A 167 15.71 29.37 9.08
C ALA A 167 16.37 28.14 8.43
N SER A 168 16.00 27.85 7.18
CA SER A 168 16.57 26.78 6.36
C SER A 168 16.96 27.29 4.99
N GLY A 169 18.14 26.90 4.51
CA GLY A 169 18.59 27.24 3.15
C GLY A 169 18.01 26.28 2.13
N VAL A 170 17.45 26.81 1.03
CA VAL A 170 16.90 25.99 -0.06
C VAL A 170 17.95 25.78 -1.14
N ASN A 171 18.14 24.53 -1.55
CA ASN A 171 19.14 24.06 -2.49
C ASN A 171 18.51 23.34 -3.68
N PHE A 172 19.25 23.26 -4.80
CA PHE A 172 18.75 22.58 -5.99
C PHE A 172 18.51 21.08 -5.74
N ARG A 173 19.28 20.48 -4.82
CA ARG A 173 19.08 19.11 -4.35
C ARG A 173 17.67 18.89 -3.79
N ASP A 174 17.12 19.86 -3.05
CA ASP A 174 15.80 19.76 -2.42
C ASP A 174 14.68 19.63 -3.47
N ILE A 175 14.86 20.25 -4.65
CA ILE A 175 13.95 20.10 -5.79
C ILE A 175 14.05 18.70 -6.38
N MET A 176 15.26 18.20 -6.60
CA MET A 176 15.46 16.86 -7.18
C MET A 176 14.86 15.77 -6.28
N ILE A 177 14.99 15.91 -4.96
CA ILE A 177 14.35 15.05 -3.97
C ILE A 177 12.82 15.18 -4.06
N SER A 178 12.30 16.41 -4.04
CA SER A 178 10.85 16.68 -4.08
C SER A 178 10.16 16.16 -5.36
N LEU A 179 10.90 16.09 -6.47
CA LEU A 179 10.42 15.56 -7.75
C LEU A 179 10.65 14.05 -7.92
N GLY A 180 11.19 13.36 -6.90
CA GLY A 180 11.51 11.93 -6.97
C GLY A 180 12.66 11.59 -7.92
N GLN A 181 13.45 12.58 -8.34
CA GLN A 181 14.59 12.41 -9.24
C GLN A 181 15.86 11.98 -8.49
N MET A 182 15.86 12.03 -7.15
CA MET A 182 16.97 11.64 -6.30
C MET A 182 16.47 10.92 -5.03
N PRO A 183 16.97 9.71 -4.72
CA PRO A 183 16.56 8.95 -3.53
C PRO A 183 17.33 9.43 -2.29
N ASP A 184 16.86 10.50 -1.66
CA ASP A 184 17.40 11.05 -0.41
C ASP A 184 16.28 11.74 0.38
N ASP A 185 16.36 11.70 1.72
CA ASP A 185 15.33 12.20 2.62
C ASP A 185 15.82 13.36 3.52
N ASN A 186 17.06 13.81 3.36
CA ASN A 186 17.70 14.77 4.27
C ASN A 186 17.62 16.22 3.78
N VAL A 187 17.16 17.12 4.66
CA VAL A 187 17.21 18.57 4.44
C VAL A 187 18.62 19.08 4.75
N ALA A 188 19.21 19.87 3.84
CA ALA A 188 20.65 20.05 3.76
C ALA A 188 21.27 21.11 4.70
N GLU A 189 20.59 22.21 5.03
CA GLU A 189 21.17 23.25 5.91
C GLU A 189 20.14 24.06 6.69
N VAL A 190 20.47 24.34 7.96
CA VAL A 190 19.59 25.04 8.91
C VAL A 190 20.38 26.00 9.81
N ALA A 191 19.69 27.03 10.31
CA ALA A 191 20.14 27.88 11.39
C ALA A 191 19.06 27.95 12.48
N GLY A 192 19.48 27.88 13.75
CA GLY A 192 18.54 27.78 14.84
C GLY A 192 19.17 27.86 16.22
N VAL A 193 18.37 27.55 17.24
CA VAL A 193 18.78 27.57 18.65
C VAL A 193 18.98 26.14 19.13
N VAL A 194 20.14 25.86 19.74
CA VAL A 194 20.37 24.57 20.39
C VAL A 194 19.48 24.48 21.62
N THR A 195 18.62 23.47 21.67
CA THR A 195 17.67 23.25 22.77
C THR A 195 18.19 22.20 23.74
N LYS A 196 18.91 21.19 23.25
CA LYS A 196 19.45 20.08 24.05
C LYS A 196 20.77 19.54 23.50
N VAL A 197 21.56 18.95 24.38
CA VAL A 197 22.84 18.29 24.10
C VAL A 197 22.84 16.93 24.81
N GLY A 198 23.13 15.82 24.11
CA GLY A 198 23.22 14.48 24.71
C GLY A 198 21.87 13.76 24.91
N GLN A 199 21.86 12.69 25.71
CA GLN A 199 20.86 11.58 25.72
C GLN A 199 19.38 11.92 26.07
N ASP A 200 19.00 13.17 26.35
CA ASP A 200 17.68 13.50 26.91
C ASP A 200 16.78 14.36 26.00
N ALA A 201 16.63 14.01 24.72
CA ALA A 201 15.81 14.80 23.79
C ALA A 201 14.40 14.30 23.49
N GLN A 202 13.52 15.27 23.17
CA GLN A 202 12.13 15.04 22.80
C GLN A 202 11.84 15.57 21.39
N LEU A 203 10.88 14.92 20.75
CA LEU A 203 10.65 14.88 19.32
C LEU A 203 9.99 16.17 18.75
N SER A 204 10.72 16.96 17.95
CA SER A 204 10.20 17.86 16.88
C SER A 204 11.29 18.71 16.16
N LEU A 205 12.57 18.36 16.29
CA LEU A 205 13.71 19.26 16.07
C LEU A 205 14.79 18.60 15.19
N VAL A 206 15.62 19.40 14.50
CA VAL A 206 16.71 18.86 13.65
C VAL A 206 17.85 18.39 14.54
N ARG A 207 18.41 17.23 14.22
CA ARG A 207 19.54 16.63 14.94
C ARG A 207 20.76 16.56 14.05
N CYS A 208 21.92 16.90 14.59
CA CYS A 208 23.19 16.71 13.92
C CYS A 208 24.33 16.50 14.92
N PRO A 209 25.47 15.92 14.49
CA PRO A 209 26.67 15.86 15.32
C PRO A 209 27.14 17.27 15.70
N SER A 210 27.55 17.44 16.96
CA SER A 210 28.05 18.73 17.47
C SER A 210 29.24 19.30 16.69
N ALA A 211 30.04 18.45 16.03
CA ALA A 211 31.14 18.87 15.17
C ALA A 211 30.68 19.64 13.91
N ASN A 212 29.43 19.47 13.49
CA ASN A 212 28.91 20.02 12.24
C ASN A 212 28.19 21.37 12.43
N VAL A 213 28.38 22.04 13.56
CA VAL A 213 27.75 23.34 13.83
C VAL A 213 28.78 24.42 14.14
N GLN A 214 28.41 25.67 13.83
CA GLN A 214 29.19 26.86 14.15
C GLN A 214 28.31 27.87 14.87
N ARG A 215 28.89 28.60 15.82
CA ARG A 215 28.17 29.61 16.59
C ARG A 215 27.93 30.84 15.72
N ILE A 216 26.65 31.16 15.50
CA ILE A 216 26.25 32.36 14.75
C ILE A 216 26.69 33.62 15.50
N PRO A 217 27.43 34.56 14.87
CA PRO A 217 27.78 35.84 15.48
C PRO A 217 26.54 36.68 15.77
N ALA A 218 26.57 37.49 16.84
CA ALA A 218 25.42 38.33 17.23
C ALA A 218 24.98 39.34 16.15
N SER A 219 25.86 39.67 15.21
CA SER A 219 25.59 40.58 14.09
C SER A 219 24.97 39.90 12.86
N VAL A 220 24.82 38.58 12.87
CA VAL A 220 24.34 37.79 11.73
C VAL A 220 22.96 37.24 12.04
N SER A 221 22.00 37.48 11.15
CA SER A 221 20.64 36.92 11.26
C SER A 221 20.61 35.41 11.06
N PHE A 222 19.54 34.72 11.51
CA PHE A 222 19.38 33.29 11.23
C PHE A 222 19.26 33.05 9.73
N GLU A 223 18.61 33.95 9.01
CA GLU A 223 18.43 33.89 7.57
C GLU A 223 19.78 33.96 6.83
N GLU A 224 20.65 34.88 7.21
CA GLU A 224 22.02 34.96 6.68
C GLU A 224 22.84 33.73 7.05
N ALA A 225 22.76 33.26 8.30
CA ALA A 225 23.48 32.08 8.76
C ALA A 225 23.08 30.81 7.98
N ALA A 226 21.78 30.62 7.70
CA ALA A 226 21.27 29.49 6.93
C ALA A 226 21.67 29.53 5.44
N SER A 227 22.14 30.68 4.95
CA SER A 227 22.48 30.86 3.54
C SER A 227 23.90 30.39 3.16
N ILE A 228 24.75 30.12 4.17
CA ILE A 228 26.20 30.00 4.02
C ILE A 228 26.71 28.55 3.87
N PRO A 229 26.30 27.57 4.69
CA PRO A 229 27.03 26.32 4.85
C PRO A 229 27.24 25.55 3.54
N ILE A 230 26.18 25.22 2.82
CA ILE A 230 26.28 24.34 1.65
C ILE A 230 27.02 25.04 0.52
N ILE A 231 26.71 26.30 0.24
CA ILE A 231 27.28 26.99 -0.92
C ILE A 231 28.78 27.26 -0.74
N TYR A 232 29.22 27.65 0.46
CA TYR A 232 30.63 27.93 0.72
C TYR A 232 31.45 26.66 0.94
N CYS A 233 30.92 25.65 1.63
CA CYS A 233 31.62 24.38 1.78
C CYS A 233 31.77 23.67 0.42
N THR A 234 30.75 23.73 -0.46
CA THR A 234 30.86 23.24 -1.84
C THR A 234 31.96 23.98 -2.58
N ALA A 235 31.89 25.32 -2.64
CA ALA A 235 32.87 26.11 -3.37
C ALA A 235 34.30 25.94 -2.82
N TYR A 236 34.47 25.91 -1.50
CA TYR A 236 35.78 25.69 -0.88
C TYR A 236 36.36 24.32 -1.20
N HIS A 237 35.56 23.26 -1.02
CA HIS A 237 36.01 21.90 -1.34
C HIS A 237 36.39 21.78 -2.82
N CYS A 238 35.53 22.28 -3.73
CA CYS A 238 35.78 22.27 -5.17
C CYS A 238 37.04 23.04 -5.56
N LEU A 239 37.21 24.27 -5.07
CA LEU A 239 38.30 25.14 -5.52
C LEU A 239 39.62 24.87 -4.81
N VAL A 240 39.60 24.65 -3.50
CA VAL A 240 40.82 24.52 -2.68
C VAL A 240 41.32 23.09 -2.66
N THR A 241 40.42 22.11 -2.49
CA THR A 241 40.83 20.70 -2.28
C THR A 241 40.88 19.91 -3.58
N VAL A 242 39.86 20.03 -4.42
CA VAL A 242 39.75 19.25 -5.66
C VAL A 242 40.53 19.90 -6.80
N ALA A 243 40.23 21.17 -7.13
CA ALA A 243 40.91 21.89 -8.21
C ALA A 243 42.29 22.44 -7.80
N GLN A 244 42.57 22.58 -6.51
CA GLN A 244 43.81 23.19 -6.00
C GLN A 244 44.14 24.52 -6.72
N LEU A 245 43.14 25.41 -6.79
CA LEU A 245 43.22 26.67 -7.51
C LEU A 245 44.36 27.54 -6.98
N ARG A 246 45.20 28.06 -7.89
CA ARG A 246 46.38 28.87 -7.55
C ARG A 246 46.19 30.33 -7.96
N PRO A 247 46.91 31.27 -7.30
CA PRO A 247 46.99 32.65 -7.78
C PRO A 247 47.47 32.69 -9.24
N GLY A 248 46.77 33.44 -10.08
CA GLY A 248 47.03 33.54 -11.52
C GLY A 248 46.30 32.51 -12.39
N ASP A 249 45.70 31.45 -11.82
CA ASP A 249 44.87 30.51 -12.59
C ASP A 249 43.66 31.23 -13.22
N THR A 250 43.25 30.80 -14.41
CA THR A 250 41.98 31.19 -15.04
C THR A 250 40.90 30.15 -14.72
N ILE A 251 39.71 30.61 -14.30
CA ILE A 251 38.60 29.72 -13.94
C ILE A 251 37.30 30.12 -14.63
N LEU A 252 36.60 29.13 -15.21
CA LEU A 252 35.21 29.28 -15.65
C LEU A 252 34.25 28.75 -14.59
N ILE A 253 33.37 29.61 -14.09
CA ILE A 253 32.33 29.26 -13.10
C ILE A 253 30.96 29.35 -13.77
N HIS A 254 30.27 28.22 -13.91
CA HIS A 254 28.91 28.23 -14.45
C HIS A 254 27.88 28.74 -13.44
N SER A 255 26.79 29.33 -13.95
CA SER A 255 25.67 29.85 -13.15
C SER A 255 26.14 30.85 -12.07
N GLY A 256 27.00 31.80 -12.44
CA GLY A 256 27.73 32.67 -11.51
C GLY A 256 26.83 33.50 -10.58
N ALA A 257 25.60 33.78 -11.00
CA ALA A 257 24.64 34.54 -10.21
C ALA A 257 23.82 33.68 -9.22
N GLY A 258 23.97 32.36 -9.21
CA GLY A 258 23.38 31.47 -8.19
C GLY A 258 24.23 31.38 -6.92
N GLY A 259 23.72 30.75 -5.85
CA GLY A 259 24.40 30.66 -4.56
C GLY A 259 25.83 30.09 -4.62
N VAL A 260 26.01 28.88 -5.17
CA VAL A 260 27.36 28.27 -5.32
C VAL A 260 28.24 29.09 -6.26
N GLY A 261 27.69 29.62 -7.36
CA GLY A 261 28.43 30.44 -8.31
C GLY A 261 29.02 31.69 -7.66
N GLN A 262 28.22 32.41 -6.88
CA GLN A 262 28.66 33.60 -6.16
C GLN A 262 29.69 33.29 -5.06
N ALA A 263 29.51 32.20 -4.32
CA ALA A 263 30.48 31.73 -3.32
C ALA A 263 31.82 31.36 -3.99
N ALA A 264 31.77 30.67 -5.12
CA ALA A 264 32.94 30.30 -5.91
C ALA A 264 33.66 31.52 -6.51
N ILE A 265 32.93 32.52 -7.02
CA ILE A 265 33.53 33.77 -7.51
C ILE A 265 34.27 34.49 -6.37
N THR A 266 33.63 34.59 -5.20
CA THR A 266 34.23 35.23 -4.01
C THR A 266 35.54 34.53 -3.61
N LEU A 267 35.53 33.20 -3.53
CA LEU A 267 36.69 32.41 -3.17
C LEU A 267 37.78 32.44 -4.25
N ALA A 268 37.42 32.40 -5.52
CA ALA A 268 38.39 32.50 -6.62
C ALA A 268 39.10 33.86 -6.64
N GLN A 269 38.37 34.95 -6.40
CA GLN A 269 38.95 36.30 -6.25
C GLN A 269 39.88 36.38 -5.04
N TYR A 270 39.47 35.82 -3.90
CA TYR A 270 40.31 35.74 -2.69
C TYR A 270 41.61 34.96 -2.92
N LEU A 271 41.56 33.89 -3.73
CA LEU A 271 42.72 33.08 -4.12
C LEU A 271 43.56 33.71 -5.24
N GLY A 272 43.16 34.87 -5.79
CA GLY A 272 43.90 35.57 -6.84
C GLY A 272 43.76 34.96 -8.23
N ALA A 273 42.67 34.24 -8.52
CA ALA A 273 42.38 33.69 -9.84
C ALA A 273 41.60 34.68 -10.73
N THR A 274 41.77 34.56 -12.04
CA THR A 274 41.01 35.32 -13.04
C THR A 274 39.71 34.60 -13.37
N VAL A 275 38.58 35.25 -13.12
CA VAL A 275 37.25 34.62 -13.21
C VAL A 275 36.56 34.93 -14.53
N PHE A 276 36.11 33.87 -15.20
CA PHE A 276 35.11 33.86 -16.26
C PHE A 276 33.82 33.21 -15.74
N THR A 277 32.66 33.64 -16.22
CA THR A 277 31.40 33.09 -15.72
C THR A 277 30.28 33.11 -16.75
N THR A 278 29.21 32.34 -16.50
CA THR A 278 28.00 32.33 -17.34
C THR A 278 26.76 32.70 -16.53
N VAL A 279 25.84 33.43 -17.17
CA VAL A 279 24.55 33.85 -16.59
C VAL A 279 23.40 33.73 -17.59
N GLY A 280 22.18 33.53 -17.09
CA GLY A 280 21.00 33.29 -17.93
C GLY A 280 20.20 34.54 -18.33
N SER A 281 20.55 35.73 -17.83
CA SER A 281 19.78 36.96 -18.03
C SER A 281 20.62 38.22 -17.80
N GLU A 282 20.21 39.34 -18.37
CA GLU A 282 20.92 40.62 -18.25
C GLU A 282 20.95 41.17 -16.82
N GLN A 283 19.87 41.03 -16.05
CA GLN A 283 19.87 41.41 -14.62
C GLN A 283 20.94 40.65 -13.80
N LYS A 284 21.12 39.36 -14.10
CA LYS A 284 22.15 38.51 -13.47
C LYS A 284 23.56 38.95 -13.88
N ARG A 285 23.75 39.40 -15.13
CA ARG A 285 25.02 39.99 -15.60
C ARG A 285 25.34 41.25 -14.81
N GLN A 286 24.38 42.20 -14.75
CA GLN A 286 24.57 43.47 -14.06
C GLN A 286 24.93 43.28 -12.59
N LEU A 287 24.28 42.32 -11.92
CA LEU A 287 24.62 41.97 -10.53
C LEU A 287 26.08 41.55 -10.37
N LEU A 288 26.63 40.74 -11.27
CA LEU A 288 28.03 40.31 -11.17
C LEU A 288 29.02 41.45 -11.45
N ILE A 289 28.68 42.37 -12.36
CA ILE A 289 29.49 43.57 -12.62
C ILE A 289 29.49 44.48 -11.38
N GLU A 290 28.31 44.79 -10.83
CA GLU A 290 28.18 45.75 -9.75
C GLU A 290 28.70 45.21 -8.42
N GLN A 291 28.31 43.98 -8.06
CA GLN A 291 28.61 43.41 -6.76
C GLN A 291 30.00 42.77 -6.73
N TYR A 292 30.38 42.03 -7.76
CA TYR A 292 31.63 41.24 -7.79
C TYR A 292 32.74 41.91 -8.60
N LYS A 293 32.46 43.06 -9.22
CA LYS A 293 33.44 43.84 -10.01
C LYS A 293 34.08 43.02 -11.14
N LEU A 294 33.32 42.07 -11.70
CA LEU A 294 33.76 41.30 -12.85
C LEU A 294 33.71 42.19 -14.11
N PRO A 295 34.73 42.14 -14.99
CA PRO A 295 34.68 42.81 -16.27
C PRO A 295 33.51 42.26 -17.11
N GLU A 296 32.81 43.14 -17.82
CA GLU A 296 31.65 42.74 -18.64
C GLU A 296 32.01 41.67 -19.69
N HIS A 297 33.20 41.77 -20.28
CA HIS A 297 33.72 40.82 -21.27
C HIS A 297 34.11 39.45 -20.66
N HIS A 298 34.08 39.29 -19.34
CA HIS A 298 34.28 37.99 -18.66
C HIS A 298 32.95 37.26 -18.35
N ILE A 299 31.81 37.85 -18.70
CA ILE A 299 30.49 37.31 -18.39
C ILE A 299 29.79 36.88 -19.68
N PHE A 300 29.46 35.59 -19.79
CA PHE A 300 28.85 35.00 -20.99
C PHE A 300 27.43 34.50 -20.74
N SER A 301 26.71 34.16 -21.81
CA SER A 301 25.37 33.57 -21.70
C SER A 301 25.47 32.09 -21.29
N SER A 302 24.72 31.68 -20.25
CA SER A 302 24.58 30.28 -19.85
C SER A 302 23.57 29.50 -20.71
N ARG A 303 22.93 30.16 -21.69
CA ARG A 303 21.94 29.58 -22.61
C ARG A 303 22.50 29.33 -24.00
N SER A 304 23.80 29.56 -24.20
CA SER A 304 24.48 29.35 -25.48
C SER A 304 25.87 28.77 -25.25
N THR A 305 26.27 27.79 -26.06
CA THR A 305 27.62 27.21 -26.04
C THR A 305 28.71 28.16 -26.56
N ARG A 306 28.31 29.35 -27.07
CA ARG A 306 29.23 30.38 -27.59
C ARG A 306 30.21 30.92 -26.55
N PHE A 307 29.97 30.70 -25.25
CA PHE A 307 30.96 31.04 -24.22
C PHE A 307 32.31 30.39 -24.50
N ALA A 308 32.36 29.17 -25.06
CA ALA A 308 33.60 28.46 -25.30
C ALA A 308 34.47 29.19 -26.34
N SER A 309 33.88 29.60 -27.47
CA SER A 309 34.62 30.35 -28.50
C SER A 309 34.97 31.76 -28.07
N GLN A 310 34.13 32.41 -27.27
CA GLN A 310 34.41 33.74 -26.72
C GLN A 310 35.56 33.71 -25.69
N ILE A 311 35.61 32.69 -24.84
CA ILE A 311 36.71 32.50 -23.89
C ILE A 311 38.01 32.18 -24.64
N HIS A 312 37.97 31.33 -25.67
CA HIS A 312 39.14 31.08 -26.52
C HIS A 312 39.66 32.36 -27.16
N ALA A 313 38.80 33.26 -27.61
CA ALA A 313 39.24 34.56 -28.15
C ALA A 313 39.94 35.44 -27.10
N LEU A 314 39.50 35.41 -25.84
CA LEU A 314 40.12 36.18 -24.75
C LEU A 314 41.37 35.53 -24.15
N THR A 315 41.55 34.22 -24.37
CA THR A 315 42.67 33.42 -23.82
C THR A 315 43.66 33.00 -24.90
N GLU A 316 43.65 33.65 -26.07
CA GLU A 316 44.54 33.35 -27.20
C GLU A 316 44.52 31.86 -27.59
N ALA A 317 43.31 31.28 -27.63
CA ALA A 317 43.02 29.86 -27.88
C ALA A 317 43.58 28.86 -26.85
N ARG A 318 44.08 29.34 -25.69
CA ARG A 318 44.56 28.48 -24.61
C ARG A 318 43.41 27.80 -23.86
N GLY A 319 42.30 28.49 -23.63
CA GLY A 319 41.24 28.05 -22.72
C GLY A 319 41.49 28.43 -21.26
N VAL A 320 40.81 27.74 -20.33
CA VAL A 320 40.88 28.01 -18.88
C VAL A 320 41.53 26.88 -18.08
N ASP A 321 42.21 27.20 -16.99
CA ASP A 321 42.92 26.21 -16.17
C ASP A 321 41.98 25.38 -15.27
N VAL A 322 40.83 25.96 -14.87
CA VAL A 322 39.81 25.29 -14.05
C VAL A 322 38.40 25.56 -14.60
N VAL A 323 37.54 24.55 -14.56
CA VAL A 323 36.10 24.70 -14.80
C VAL A 323 35.33 24.17 -13.60
N LEU A 324 34.43 24.98 -13.04
CA LEU A 324 33.41 24.55 -12.09
C LEU A 324 32.07 24.45 -12.83
N ASN A 325 31.68 23.22 -13.18
CA ASN A 325 30.51 22.94 -14.00
C ASN A 325 29.29 22.52 -13.18
N ALA A 326 28.13 23.04 -13.60
CA ALA A 326 26.80 22.64 -13.11
C ALA A 326 25.78 22.53 -14.27
N LEU A 327 26.23 22.65 -15.52
CA LEU A 327 25.38 22.53 -16.72
C LEU A 327 25.44 21.10 -17.26
N SER A 328 24.47 20.74 -18.11
CA SER A 328 24.35 19.38 -18.65
C SER A 328 24.39 19.32 -20.18
N GLY A 329 24.56 18.11 -20.72
CA GLY A 329 24.50 17.82 -22.15
C GLY A 329 25.52 18.60 -22.98
N ALA A 330 25.08 19.25 -24.06
CA ALA A 330 25.97 19.99 -24.97
C ALA A 330 26.74 21.12 -24.27
N PHE A 331 26.18 21.70 -23.20
CA PHE A 331 26.87 22.73 -22.41
C PHE A 331 28.02 22.15 -21.60
N LEU A 332 27.85 20.95 -21.02
CA LEU A 332 28.92 20.23 -20.34
C LEU A 332 30.06 19.94 -21.32
N GLN A 333 29.75 19.43 -22.53
CA GLN A 333 30.77 19.17 -23.55
C GLN A 333 31.53 20.45 -23.94
N SER A 334 30.84 21.56 -24.22
CA SER A 334 31.51 22.84 -24.51
C SER A 334 32.36 23.35 -23.35
N SER A 335 32.03 22.98 -22.11
CA SER A 335 32.80 23.30 -20.92
C SER A 335 34.07 22.44 -20.80
N LEU A 336 34.06 21.20 -21.30
CA LEU A 336 35.26 20.38 -21.46
C LEU A 336 36.15 20.91 -22.59
N ASP A 337 35.56 21.37 -23.69
CA ASP A 337 36.29 21.85 -24.87
C ASP A 337 37.11 23.12 -24.57
N VAL A 338 36.62 23.99 -23.68
CA VAL A 338 37.29 25.23 -23.27
C VAL A 338 38.41 25.00 -22.23
N LEU A 339 38.59 23.78 -21.74
CA LEU A 339 39.62 23.46 -20.75
C LEU A 339 41.03 23.50 -21.38
N ALA A 340 41.97 24.20 -20.75
CA ALA A 340 43.36 24.28 -21.18
C ALA A 340 44.11 22.95 -20.98
N PRO A 341 45.26 22.75 -21.65
CA PRO A 341 46.17 21.66 -21.30
C PRO A 341 46.52 21.66 -19.81
N LEU A 342 46.54 20.48 -19.18
CA LEU A 342 46.69 20.28 -17.73
C LEU A 342 45.54 20.85 -16.88
N GLY A 343 44.43 21.24 -17.52
CA GLY A 343 43.28 21.82 -16.83
C GLY A 343 42.51 20.84 -15.97
N ARG A 344 41.76 21.39 -15.01
CA ARG A 344 41.00 20.64 -14.00
C ARG A 344 39.51 20.95 -14.10
N PHE A 345 38.70 19.92 -14.31
CA PHE A 345 37.25 20.03 -14.43
C PHE A 345 36.58 19.48 -13.18
N VAL A 346 35.77 20.31 -12.51
CA VAL A 346 35.02 19.95 -11.31
C VAL A 346 33.53 19.94 -11.63
N GLU A 347 32.93 18.75 -11.64
CA GLU A 347 31.52 18.53 -11.90
C GLU A 347 30.74 18.51 -10.58
N ILE A 348 29.78 19.43 -10.42
CA ILE A 348 28.82 19.43 -9.30
C ILE A 348 27.39 19.14 -9.75
N GLY A 349 27.13 19.11 -11.06
CA GLY A 349 25.86 18.71 -11.66
C GLY A 349 25.62 17.21 -11.52
N LYS A 350 24.35 16.84 -11.31
CA LYS A 350 23.94 15.44 -11.08
C LYS A 350 23.18 14.82 -12.25
N SER A 351 22.54 15.63 -13.10
CA SER A 351 21.63 15.14 -14.14
C SER A 351 22.28 14.14 -15.10
N ASP A 352 23.44 14.49 -15.68
CA ASP A 352 24.15 13.60 -16.61
C ASP A 352 24.77 12.37 -15.92
N ILE A 353 25.18 12.52 -14.65
CA ILE A 353 25.70 11.40 -13.84
C ILE A 353 24.59 10.37 -13.58
N LEU A 354 23.42 10.83 -13.16
CA LEU A 354 22.25 9.98 -12.91
C LEU A 354 21.68 9.38 -14.21
N ALA A 355 21.86 10.04 -15.34
CA ALA A 355 21.48 9.55 -16.66
C ALA A 355 22.54 8.62 -17.29
N HIS A 356 23.66 8.36 -16.61
CA HIS A 356 24.78 7.56 -17.13
C HIS A 356 25.30 8.05 -18.50
N ALA A 357 25.40 9.38 -18.65
CA ALA A 357 25.89 9.99 -19.88
C ALA A 357 27.34 9.59 -20.21
N ARG A 358 27.67 9.52 -21.50
CA ARG A 358 29.02 9.17 -21.98
C ARG A 358 29.95 10.37 -21.92
N LEU A 359 31.20 10.13 -21.53
CA LEU A 359 32.27 11.11 -21.51
C LEU A 359 33.22 10.88 -22.70
N ASP A 360 33.55 11.94 -23.44
CA ASP A 360 34.54 11.85 -24.52
C ASP A 360 35.97 11.77 -23.96
N MET A 361 36.60 10.61 -24.16
CA MET A 361 37.96 10.31 -23.72
C MET A 361 39.04 11.14 -24.44
N SER A 362 38.72 11.76 -25.59
CA SER A 362 39.65 12.64 -26.30
C SER A 362 40.14 13.81 -25.42
N THR A 363 39.32 14.22 -24.45
CA THR A 363 39.61 15.28 -23.48
C THR A 363 40.91 15.05 -22.70
N PHE A 364 41.24 13.78 -22.41
CA PHE A 364 42.43 13.40 -21.64
C PHE A 364 43.73 13.50 -22.44
N SER A 365 43.68 13.63 -23.77
CA SER A 365 44.88 13.87 -24.60
C SER A 365 45.62 15.15 -24.22
N ARG A 366 44.90 16.11 -23.62
CA ARG A 366 45.43 17.37 -23.07
C ARG A 366 45.93 17.24 -21.62
N SER A 367 46.08 16.01 -21.11
CA SER A 367 46.48 15.71 -19.72
C SER A 367 45.59 16.38 -18.67
N THR A 368 44.29 16.42 -18.95
CA THR A 368 43.28 17.04 -18.08
C THR A 368 42.87 16.12 -16.94
N THR A 369 42.35 16.69 -15.85
CA THR A 369 41.75 15.95 -14.73
C THR A 369 40.28 16.28 -14.62
N ILE A 370 39.43 15.27 -14.45
CA ILE A 370 37.97 15.43 -14.28
C ILE A 370 37.59 14.82 -12.92
N SER A 371 36.84 15.56 -12.11
CA SER A 371 36.41 15.13 -10.78
C SER A 371 34.95 15.48 -10.54
N ALA A 372 34.13 14.48 -10.19
CA ALA A 372 32.77 14.68 -9.74
C ALA A 372 32.72 14.86 -8.22
N VAL A 373 31.98 15.86 -7.74
CA VAL A 373 31.89 16.23 -6.33
C VAL A 373 30.45 16.12 -5.83
N ASP A 374 30.27 15.41 -4.71
CA ASP A 374 29.03 15.39 -3.94
C ASP A 374 29.32 15.78 -2.49
N LEU A 375 28.91 16.99 -2.09
CA LEU A 375 29.19 17.49 -0.76
C LEU A 375 28.57 16.59 0.33
N VAL A 376 27.37 16.04 0.10
CA VAL A 376 26.68 15.18 1.09
C VAL A 376 27.44 13.88 1.28
N GLN A 377 27.98 13.32 0.20
CA GLN A 377 28.86 12.16 0.31
C GLN A 377 30.13 12.50 1.09
N VAL A 378 30.76 13.66 0.83
CA VAL A 378 31.94 14.08 1.60
C VAL A 378 31.60 14.27 3.08
N MET A 379 30.44 14.82 3.42
CA MET A 379 29.99 14.98 4.80
C MET A 379 29.82 13.64 5.52
N ARG A 380 29.26 12.64 4.83
CA ARG A 380 29.05 11.30 5.39
C ARG A 380 30.35 10.52 5.55
N GLU A 381 31.20 10.52 4.52
CA GLU A 381 32.42 9.71 4.48
C GLU A 381 33.61 10.38 5.20
N LYS A 382 33.60 11.72 5.32
CA LYS A 382 34.69 12.53 5.90
C LYS A 382 34.15 13.65 6.81
N PRO A 383 33.41 13.33 7.89
CA PRO A 383 32.73 14.32 8.73
C PRO A 383 33.69 15.31 9.41
N HIS A 384 34.83 14.84 9.95
CA HIS A 384 35.83 15.72 10.58
C HIS A 384 36.42 16.74 9.61
N TYR A 385 36.71 16.32 8.38
CA TYR A 385 37.19 17.23 7.34
C TYR A 385 36.13 18.29 6.99
N MET A 386 34.85 17.90 6.93
CA MET A 386 33.81 18.91 6.68
C MET A 386 33.67 19.90 7.84
N ALA A 387 33.75 19.42 9.08
CA ALA A 387 33.74 20.27 10.26
C ALA A 387 34.86 21.33 10.19
N ASP A 388 36.07 20.92 9.79
CA ASP A 388 37.21 21.82 9.61
C ASP A 388 36.98 22.84 8.47
N VAL A 389 36.46 22.39 7.33
CA VAL A 389 36.10 23.26 6.20
C VAL A 389 35.06 24.30 6.64
N PHE A 390 34.02 23.87 7.34
CA PHE A 390 32.96 24.76 7.79
C PHE A 390 33.46 25.77 8.83
N ALA A 391 34.29 25.33 9.79
CA ALA A 391 34.96 26.21 10.73
C ALA A 391 35.84 27.26 10.03
N ARG A 392 36.56 26.85 8.98
CA ARG A 392 37.40 27.76 8.19
C ARG A 392 36.57 28.81 7.44
N ILE A 393 35.48 28.41 6.80
CA ILE A 393 34.53 29.34 6.16
C ILE A 393 34.01 30.35 7.17
N HIS A 394 33.61 29.89 8.35
CA HIS A 394 33.11 30.76 9.41
C HIS A 394 34.17 31.78 9.87
N GLN A 395 35.43 31.36 10.01
CA GLN A 395 36.56 32.26 10.32
C GLN A 395 36.79 33.30 9.22
N MET A 396 36.77 32.89 7.95
CA MET A 396 36.95 33.79 6.81
C MET A 396 35.85 34.84 6.75
N LEU A 397 34.61 34.45 7.06
CA LEU A 397 33.47 35.36 7.14
C LEU A 397 33.63 36.36 8.29
N ALA A 398 33.98 35.89 9.49
CA ALA A 398 34.23 36.75 10.65
C ALA A 398 35.40 37.73 10.42
N GLY A 399 36.42 37.28 9.68
CA GLY A 399 37.56 38.09 9.24
C GLY A 399 37.29 39.02 8.06
N HIS A 400 36.06 39.07 7.54
CA HIS A 400 35.65 39.87 6.37
C HIS A 400 36.46 39.56 5.09
N GLN A 401 37.03 38.37 5.00
CA GLN A 401 37.76 37.87 3.83
C GLN A 401 36.82 37.36 2.75
N ILE A 402 35.66 36.86 3.17
CA ILE A 402 34.52 36.52 2.33
C ILE A 402 33.29 37.25 2.88
N ARG A 403 32.23 37.31 2.08
CA ARG A 403 30.96 37.97 2.41
C ARG A 403 29.79 37.04 2.05
N PRO A 404 28.61 37.15 2.68
CA PRO A 404 27.43 36.41 2.24
C PRO A 404 27.07 36.69 0.77
N VAL A 405 26.37 35.76 0.14
CA VAL A 405 25.87 35.91 -1.24
C VAL A 405 24.70 36.89 -1.32
N TYR A 406 24.51 37.51 -2.49
CA TYR A 406 23.50 38.55 -2.71
C TYR A 406 22.70 38.34 -4.02
N PRO A 407 21.37 38.54 -4.04
CA PRO A 407 20.53 38.82 -2.89
C PRO A 407 20.29 37.56 -2.04
N LEU A 408 20.02 37.79 -0.76
CA LEU A 408 19.42 36.80 0.11
C LEU A 408 17.91 37.05 0.13
N THR A 409 17.12 36.12 -0.39
CA THR A 409 15.66 36.25 -0.44
C THR A 409 15.03 35.29 0.55
N SER A 410 14.38 35.83 1.58
CA SER A 410 13.71 35.08 2.64
C SER A 410 12.20 34.99 2.44
N PHE A 411 11.61 33.82 2.68
CA PHE A 411 10.17 33.56 2.61
C PHE A 411 9.69 32.82 3.86
N PRO A 412 8.43 32.98 4.30
CA PRO A 412 7.87 32.13 5.35
C PRO A 412 7.70 30.68 4.87
N ILE A 413 7.71 29.71 5.77
CA ILE A 413 7.57 28.28 5.40
C ILE A 413 6.21 27.96 4.78
N SER A 414 5.20 28.78 5.03
CA SER A 414 3.90 28.72 4.34
C SER A 414 4.01 28.88 2.82
N GLU A 415 5.07 29.53 2.32
CA GLU A 415 5.31 29.77 0.89
C GLU A 415 6.31 28.78 0.26
N LEU A 416 6.72 27.73 0.97
CA LEU A 416 7.74 26.77 0.51
C LEU A 416 7.47 26.23 -0.91
N GLU A 417 6.21 25.92 -1.24
CA GLU A 417 5.81 25.43 -2.57
C GLU A 417 6.16 26.45 -3.67
N GLN A 418 5.85 27.73 -3.44
CA GLN A 418 6.17 28.81 -4.38
C GLN A 418 7.68 29.01 -4.51
N VAL A 419 8.42 28.92 -3.40
CA VAL A 419 9.89 29.01 -3.39
C VAL A 419 10.51 27.91 -4.26
N LEU A 420 10.12 26.66 -4.05
CA LEU A 420 10.62 25.52 -4.84
C LEU A 420 10.29 25.67 -6.34
N ARG A 421 9.06 26.11 -6.68
CA ARG A 421 8.67 26.39 -8.08
C ARG A 421 9.49 27.52 -8.72
N SER A 422 9.78 28.59 -7.98
CA SER A 422 10.60 29.71 -8.48
C SER A 422 12.05 29.26 -8.74
N MET A 423 12.56 28.37 -7.88
CA MET A 423 13.89 27.81 -8.00
C MET A 423 13.99 26.85 -9.20
N GLN A 424 12.98 26.00 -9.41
CA GLN A 424 12.86 25.09 -10.55
C GLN A 424 12.89 25.83 -11.90
N LYS A 425 12.25 27.01 -11.98
CA LYS A 425 12.26 27.85 -13.19
C LYS A 425 13.59 28.60 -13.42
N GLY A 426 14.55 28.49 -12.50
CA GLY A 426 15.84 29.19 -12.59
C GLY A 426 15.74 30.73 -12.50
N GLN A 427 14.63 31.24 -11.97
CA GLN A 427 14.33 32.68 -11.91
C GLN A 427 15.05 33.39 -10.75
N HIS A 428 15.42 32.65 -9.71
CA HIS A 428 16.12 33.21 -8.55
C HIS A 428 17.56 33.64 -8.86
N THR A 429 18.06 34.57 -8.05
CA THR A 429 19.46 35.04 -8.00
C THR A 429 19.91 34.98 -6.54
N GLY A 430 21.18 34.65 -6.31
CA GLY A 430 21.69 34.47 -4.94
C GLY A 430 21.12 33.24 -4.26
N LYS A 431 20.65 33.40 -3.01
CA LYS A 431 20.22 32.29 -2.16
C LYS A 431 18.80 32.50 -1.65
N LEU A 432 18.02 31.42 -1.67
CA LEU A 432 16.67 31.36 -1.13
C LEU A 432 16.73 30.75 0.28
N VAL A 433 16.05 31.39 1.21
CA VAL A 433 15.95 30.93 2.60
C VAL A 433 14.49 30.91 3.03
N VAL A 434 14.13 29.90 3.80
CA VAL A 434 12.80 29.73 4.38
C VAL A 434 12.89 30.00 5.87
N LYS A 435 12.07 30.93 6.37
CA LYS A 435 11.92 31.26 7.77
C LYS A 435 10.83 30.41 8.39
N HIS A 436 11.06 29.95 9.61
CA HIS A 436 10.14 29.10 10.34
C HIS A 436 9.48 29.90 11.46
N GLY A 437 8.28 30.42 11.19
CA GLY A 437 7.42 31.07 12.18
C GLY A 437 6.62 30.05 12.99
N ARG A 438 6.36 30.34 14.27
CA ARG A 438 5.53 29.46 15.11
C ARG A 438 4.08 29.38 14.64
N ASP A 439 3.57 30.50 14.11
CA ASP A 439 2.19 30.63 13.65
C ASP A 439 2.04 30.34 12.14
N ASP A 440 3.13 29.99 11.45
CA ASP A 440 3.09 29.66 10.03
C ASP A 440 2.25 28.41 9.83
N LYS A 441 1.32 28.48 8.87
CA LYS A 441 0.51 27.32 8.49
C LYS A 441 1.01 26.71 7.20
N VAL A 442 1.11 25.40 7.18
CA VAL A 442 1.49 24.63 6.00
C VAL A 442 0.42 23.59 5.70
N LYS A 443 0.42 23.12 4.46
CA LYS A 443 -0.36 21.97 4.06
C LYS A 443 0.24 20.72 4.70
N VAL A 444 -0.45 20.16 5.69
CA VAL A 444 -0.09 18.87 6.30
C VAL A 444 -1.12 17.82 5.96
N ILE A 445 -0.66 16.57 5.91
CA ILE A 445 -1.57 15.43 5.92
C ILE A 445 -1.99 15.24 7.38
N PRO A 446 -3.29 15.36 7.77
CA PRO A 446 -3.72 15.23 9.15
C PRO A 446 -3.30 13.89 9.76
N ARG A 447 -3.04 13.87 11.09
CA ARG A 447 -2.89 12.59 11.80
C ARG A 447 -4.23 11.88 11.74
N VAL A 448 -4.25 10.68 11.17
CA VAL A 448 -5.31 9.71 11.46
C VAL A 448 -5.19 9.40 12.95
N SER A 449 -5.94 10.12 13.78
CA SER A 449 -6.08 9.74 15.18
C SER A 449 -6.80 8.40 15.22
N PRO A 450 -6.42 7.46 16.10
CA PRO A 450 -7.17 6.24 16.25
C PRO A 450 -8.63 6.62 16.56
N ALA A 451 -9.54 6.13 15.73
CA ALA A 451 -10.97 6.39 15.81
C ALA A 451 -11.58 6.03 17.19
N VAL A 452 -10.88 5.22 17.98
CA VAL A 452 -11.34 4.68 19.25
C VAL A 452 -10.29 4.90 20.35
N ARG A 453 -10.77 5.18 21.56
CA ARG A 453 -9.98 5.15 22.80
C ARG A 453 -10.42 3.98 23.65
N LEU A 454 -9.53 3.00 23.81
CA LEU A 454 -9.75 1.82 24.64
C LEU A 454 -9.47 2.11 26.11
N ARG A 455 -10.21 1.41 26.97
CA ARG A 455 -10.12 1.51 28.42
C ARG A 455 -8.80 0.90 28.91
N PRO A 456 -8.02 1.60 29.74
CA PRO A 456 -6.81 1.05 30.32
C PRO A 456 -7.10 0.07 31.46
N ASP A 457 -8.31 0.09 32.03
CA ASP A 457 -8.77 -0.77 33.13
C ASP A 457 -9.60 -1.98 32.64
N ALA A 458 -9.41 -2.40 31.40
CA ALA A 458 -10.15 -3.49 30.77
C ALA A 458 -9.21 -4.49 30.07
N THR A 459 -9.70 -5.72 29.94
CA THR A 459 -9.04 -6.81 29.21
C THR A 459 -9.68 -7.03 27.85
N TYR A 460 -8.86 -7.18 26.82
CA TYR A 460 -9.29 -7.43 25.44
C TYR A 460 -8.81 -8.80 24.96
N LEU A 461 -9.73 -9.63 24.47
CA LEU A 461 -9.42 -10.95 23.92
C LEU A 461 -9.17 -10.86 22.41
N ILE A 462 -8.08 -11.43 21.93
CA ILE A 462 -7.79 -11.58 20.50
C ILE A 462 -7.58 -13.06 20.19
N VAL A 463 -8.54 -13.69 19.53
CA VAL A 463 -8.36 -15.05 19.00
C VAL A 463 -7.49 -14.96 17.75
N GLY A 464 -6.45 -15.78 17.67
CA GLY A 464 -5.48 -15.72 16.58
C GLY A 464 -4.55 -14.50 16.67
N GLY A 465 -4.41 -13.88 17.85
CA GLY A 465 -3.60 -12.68 18.05
C GLY A 465 -2.10 -12.88 17.79
N GLN A 466 -1.62 -14.12 17.68
CA GLN A 466 -0.24 -14.44 17.29
C GLN A 466 -0.02 -14.51 15.77
N GLY A 467 -1.08 -14.56 14.96
CA GLY A 467 -1.02 -14.56 13.50
C GLY A 467 -0.67 -13.18 12.93
N GLY A 468 -0.27 -13.10 11.66
CA GLY A 468 0.20 -11.85 11.03
C GLY A 468 -0.74 -10.66 11.25
N LEU A 469 -2.05 -10.85 11.07
CA LEU A 469 -3.05 -9.81 11.32
C LEU A 469 -3.23 -9.51 12.81
N GLY A 470 -3.36 -10.54 13.64
CA GLY A 470 -3.58 -10.40 15.08
C GLY A 470 -2.45 -9.65 15.81
N ARG A 471 -1.20 -9.85 15.39
CA ARG A 471 -0.05 -9.12 15.96
C ARG A 471 -0.16 -7.63 15.67
N SER A 472 -0.42 -7.26 14.42
CA SER A 472 -0.61 -5.87 13.99
C SER A 472 -1.79 -5.20 14.70
N LEU A 473 -2.88 -5.95 14.93
CA LEU A 473 -4.02 -5.45 15.71
C LEU A 473 -3.67 -5.25 17.19
N SER A 474 -2.86 -6.12 17.78
CA SER A 474 -2.43 -5.99 19.19
C SER A 474 -1.64 -4.69 19.41
N VAL A 475 -0.69 -4.39 18.51
CA VAL A 475 0.07 -3.13 18.53
C VAL A 475 -0.84 -1.92 18.32
N TRP A 476 -1.79 -2.01 17.38
CA TRP A 476 -2.76 -0.93 17.14
C TRP A 476 -3.66 -0.68 18.37
N MET A 477 -4.21 -1.72 18.99
CA MET A 477 -5.04 -1.60 20.19
C MET A 477 -4.26 -1.00 21.37
N ALA A 478 -2.98 -1.35 21.52
CA ALA A 478 -2.10 -0.73 22.51
C ALA A 478 -1.97 0.79 22.30
N LYS A 479 -1.84 1.24 21.04
CA LYS A 479 -1.85 2.67 20.67
C LYS A 479 -3.21 3.33 20.94
N CYS A 480 -4.32 2.58 20.81
CA CYS A 480 -5.67 3.04 21.16
C CYS A 480 -5.92 3.15 22.67
N GLY A 481 -5.03 2.62 23.52
CA GLY A 481 -5.13 2.74 24.98
C GLY A 481 -5.29 1.42 25.73
N ALA A 482 -5.37 0.27 25.05
CA ALA A 482 -5.42 -1.03 25.71
C ALA A 482 -4.19 -1.24 26.59
N ARG A 483 -4.38 -1.83 27.78
CA ARG A 483 -3.30 -2.19 28.71
C ARG A 483 -3.23 -3.67 29.03
N TYR A 484 -4.32 -4.40 28.86
CA TYR A 484 -4.38 -5.84 29.08
C TYR A 484 -4.95 -6.51 27.82
N ILE A 485 -4.11 -7.31 27.15
CA ILE A 485 -4.51 -8.04 25.94
C ILE A 485 -4.22 -9.52 26.18
N VAL A 486 -5.24 -10.36 26.00
CA VAL A 486 -5.12 -11.82 26.07
C VAL A 486 -5.28 -12.38 24.67
N SER A 487 -4.23 -13.03 24.19
CA SER A 487 -4.17 -13.59 22.85
C SER A 487 -4.27 -15.10 22.91
N LEU A 488 -5.32 -15.67 22.30
CA LEU A 488 -5.62 -17.10 22.31
C LEU A 488 -5.25 -17.73 20.97
N SER A 489 -4.34 -18.71 20.99
CA SER A 489 -4.13 -19.62 19.84
C SER A 489 -3.58 -20.96 20.31
N PRO A 490 -3.69 -22.04 19.51
CA PRO A 490 -3.08 -23.32 19.85
C PRO A 490 -1.57 -23.24 20.11
N SER A 491 -0.84 -22.37 19.40
CA SER A 491 0.62 -22.25 19.51
C SER A 491 1.15 -21.52 20.74
N GLY A 492 0.33 -20.72 21.43
CA GLY A 492 0.76 -19.93 22.58
C GLY A 492 1.98 -19.01 22.30
N ALA A 493 2.84 -18.83 23.32
CA ALA A 493 4.02 -17.94 23.27
C ALA A 493 5.28 -18.56 22.62
N ALA A 494 5.18 -19.78 22.07
CA ALA A 494 6.36 -20.55 21.67
C ALA A 494 7.10 -19.99 20.43
N ARG A 495 6.42 -19.18 19.59
CA ARG A 495 6.97 -18.68 18.32
C ARG A 495 7.88 -17.44 18.54
N PRO A 496 9.04 -17.33 17.87
CA PRO A 496 9.93 -16.17 17.98
C PRO A 496 9.23 -14.83 17.70
N LEU A 497 8.40 -14.76 16.66
CA LEU A 497 7.62 -13.56 16.32
C LEU A 497 6.64 -13.14 17.43
N THR A 498 6.18 -14.09 18.25
CA THR A 498 5.31 -13.79 19.40
C THR A 498 6.12 -13.22 20.56
N ARG A 499 7.38 -13.63 20.76
CA ARG A 499 8.26 -13.05 21.77
C ARG A 499 8.62 -11.60 21.45
N GLY A 500 8.97 -11.31 20.19
CA GLY A 500 9.21 -9.93 19.76
C GLY A 500 8.00 -9.02 19.96
N LEU A 501 6.78 -9.53 19.71
CA LEU A 501 5.54 -8.79 20.01
C LEU A 501 5.34 -8.55 21.51
N ILE A 502 5.65 -9.53 22.37
CA ILE A 502 5.58 -9.35 23.83
C ILE A 502 6.51 -8.21 24.25
N GLU A 503 7.76 -8.23 23.81
CA GLU A 503 8.76 -7.20 24.11
C GLU A 503 8.33 -5.80 23.61
N GLU A 504 7.81 -5.71 22.39
CA GLU A 504 7.28 -4.46 21.81
C GLU A 504 6.12 -3.91 22.65
N LEU A 505 5.16 -4.75 23.04
CA LEU A 505 4.02 -4.35 23.84
C LEU A 505 4.39 -4.02 25.29
N GLU A 506 5.38 -4.70 25.87
CA GLU A 506 5.93 -4.37 27.18
C GLU A 506 6.57 -2.98 27.19
N GLN A 507 7.31 -2.60 26.14
CA GLN A 507 7.85 -1.24 25.98
C GLN A 507 6.73 -0.19 25.90
N MET A 508 5.57 -0.57 25.37
CA MET A 508 4.35 0.25 25.35
C MET A 508 3.55 0.21 26.67
N LYS A 509 4.06 -0.47 27.71
CA LYS A 509 3.41 -0.69 29.01
C LYS A 509 2.08 -1.44 28.90
N VAL A 510 2.03 -2.44 28.02
CA VAL A 510 0.87 -3.32 27.83
C VAL A 510 1.21 -4.73 28.28
N ALA A 511 0.38 -5.29 29.16
CA ALA A 511 0.45 -6.69 29.57
C ALA A 511 -0.18 -7.57 28.48
N PHE A 512 0.67 -8.19 27.66
CA PHE A 512 0.25 -9.10 26.59
C PHE A 512 0.41 -10.57 27.02
N HIS A 513 -0.72 -11.26 27.17
CA HIS A 513 -0.76 -12.67 27.58
C HIS A 513 -1.01 -13.56 26.36
N ALA A 514 0.05 -14.15 25.80
CA ALA A 514 -0.05 -15.14 24.73
C ALA A 514 -0.27 -16.56 25.30
N ILE A 515 -1.50 -17.07 25.24
CA ILE A 515 -1.91 -18.33 25.87
C ILE A 515 -2.16 -19.41 24.82
N SER A 516 -1.65 -20.62 25.08
CA SER A 516 -1.99 -21.81 24.28
C SER A 516 -3.42 -22.25 24.61
N CYS A 517 -4.34 -22.05 23.67
CA CYS A 517 -5.75 -22.42 23.81
C CYS A 517 -6.36 -22.65 22.43
N ASP A 518 -6.94 -23.84 22.20
CA ASP A 518 -7.91 -24.08 21.14
C ASP A 518 -9.29 -23.69 21.66
N ILE A 519 -9.88 -22.65 21.07
CA ILE A 519 -11.20 -22.14 21.48
C ILE A 519 -12.33 -23.12 21.13
N SER A 520 -12.07 -24.10 20.26
CA SER A 520 -13.01 -25.17 19.92
C SER A 520 -13.15 -26.20 21.05
N ASP A 521 -12.17 -26.27 21.96
CA ASP A 521 -12.26 -27.05 23.21
C ASP A 521 -12.84 -26.16 24.32
N ILE A 522 -14.11 -26.42 24.65
CA ILE A 522 -14.84 -25.64 25.66
C ILE A 522 -14.23 -25.78 27.07
N HIS A 523 -13.63 -26.92 27.41
CA HIS A 523 -13.04 -27.14 28.74
C HIS A 523 -11.74 -26.36 28.88
N GLN A 524 -10.90 -26.39 27.84
CA GLN A 524 -9.68 -25.60 27.80
C GLN A 524 -10.00 -24.09 27.88
N LEU A 525 -10.96 -23.63 27.07
CA LEU A 525 -11.38 -22.23 27.05
C LEU A 525 -11.93 -21.77 28.41
N LYS A 526 -12.82 -22.55 29.03
CA LYS A 526 -13.38 -22.25 30.37
C LYS A 526 -12.29 -22.13 31.42
N THR A 527 -11.31 -23.03 31.39
CA THR A 527 -10.18 -23.02 32.33
C THR A 527 -9.36 -21.74 32.19
N VAL A 528 -8.96 -21.41 30.97
CA VAL A 528 -8.16 -20.21 30.66
C VAL A 528 -8.92 -18.93 31.05
N LEU A 529 -10.20 -18.80 30.69
CA LEU A 529 -10.97 -17.60 31.00
C LEU A 529 -11.23 -17.46 32.50
N THR A 530 -11.44 -18.56 33.23
CA THR A 530 -11.60 -18.51 34.69
C THR A 530 -10.34 -18.02 35.38
N GLU A 531 -9.18 -18.53 34.98
CA GLU A 531 -7.87 -18.09 35.51
C GLU A 531 -7.66 -16.59 35.23
N LYS A 532 -7.88 -16.14 33.99
CA LYS A 532 -7.60 -14.74 33.62
C LYS A 532 -8.57 -13.74 34.23
N ARG A 533 -9.83 -14.11 34.46
CA ARG A 533 -10.78 -13.26 35.20
C ARG A 533 -10.40 -13.03 36.66
N GLN A 534 -9.67 -13.96 37.28
CA GLN A 534 -9.18 -13.79 38.65
C GLN A 534 -7.92 -12.91 38.69
N ALA A 535 -7.12 -12.92 37.63
CA ALA A 535 -5.82 -12.25 37.58
C ALA A 535 -5.85 -10.85 36.93
N LEU A 536 -6.82 -10.56 36.07
CA LEU A 536 -6.87 -9.37 35.21
C LEU A 536 -8.18 -8.59 35.38
N PRO A 537 -8.24 -7.31 34.93
CA PRO A 537 -9.48 -6.55 34.91
C PRO A 537 -10.56 -7.21 34.02
N PRO A 538 -11.85 -6.80 34.16
CA PRO A 538 -12.96 -7.37 33.41
C PRO A 538 -12.74 -7.38 31.90
N ILE A 539 -13.28 -8.39 31.23
CA ILE A 539 -13.20 -8.52 29.77
C ILE A 539 -14.26 -7.61 29.16
N HIS A 540 -13.83 -6.65 28.33
CA HIS A 540 -14.71 -5.70 27.65
C HIS A 540 -14.76 -5.86 26.13
N GLY A 541 -13.88 -6.65 25.52
CA GLY A 541 -13.88 -6.77 24.07
C GLY A 541 -13.31 -8.07 23.55
N VAL A 542 -13.85 -8.52 22.42
CA VAL A 542 -13.41 -9.71 21.70
C VAL A 542 -13.17 -9.35 20.24
N ILE A 543 -11.99 -9.71 19.72
CA ILE A 543 -11.71 -9.76 18.28
C ILE A 543 -11.39 -11.21 17.91
N HIS A 544 -12.25 -11.82 17.10
CA HIS A 544 -11.99 -13.13 16.55
C HIS A 544 -11.27 -13.04 15.20
N ALA A 545 -9.94 -13.06 15.23
CA ALA A 545 -9.07 -13.11 14.03
C ALA A 545 -8.55 -14.54 13.73
N GLY A 546 -9.07 -15.56 14.43
CA GLY A 546 -8.71 -16.96 14.20
C GLY A 546 -9.12 -17.43 12.81
N VAL A 547 -8.13 -17.90 12.03
CA VAL A 547 -8.34 -18.42 10.68
C VAL A 547 -7.65 -19.76 10.53
N THR A 548 -8.32 -20.70 9.87
CA THR A 548 -7.72 -21.94 9.37
C THR A 548 -8.28 -22.13 7.98
N ALA A 549 -7.40 -22.24 6.99
CA ALA A 549 -7.79 -22.44 5.60
C ALA A 549 -7.13 -23.72 5.10
N LYS A 550 -7.95 -24.60 4.53
CA LYS A 550 -7.51 -25.79 3.78
C LYS A 550 -8.36 -25.84 2.52
N ASN A 551 -7.75 -25.40 1.42
CA ASN A 551 -8.44 -25.31 0.15
C ASN A 551 -8.44 -26.70 -0.51
N SER A 552 -9.60 -27.12 -1.02
CA SER A 552 -9.80 -28.34 -1.78
C SER A 552 -11.12 -28.21 -2.52
N SER A 553 -11.20 -28.72 -3.75
CA SER A 553 -12.49 -28.82 -4.43
C SER A 553 -13.46 -29.62 -3.57
N PHE A 554 -14.74 -29.27 -3.59
CA PHE A 554 -15.72 -29.93 -2.72
C PHE A 554 -15.77 -31.45 -2.96
N ASP A 555 -15.66 -31.88 -4.22
CA ASP A 555 -15.64 -33.30 -4.61
C ASP A 555 -14.51 -34.09 -3.94
N ASN A 556 -13.32 -33.47 -3.81
CA ASN A 556 -12.13 -34.09 -3.21
C ASN A 556 -12.00 -33.81 -1.71
N MET A 557 -12.83 -32.91 -1.17
CA MET A 557 -12.77 -32.55 0.23
C MET A 557 -13.18 -33.75 1.08
N THR A 558 -12.41 -34.01 2.14
CA THR A 558 -12.77 -35.00 3.16
C THR A 558 -13.58 -34.34 4.27
N LEU A 559 -14.42 -35.12 4.95
CA LEU A 559 -15.17 -34.64 6.11
C LEU A 559 -14.24 -34.04 7.19
N ASP A 560 -13.10 -34.68 7.44
CA ASP A 560 -12.11 -34.17 8.39
C ASP A 560 -11.58 -32.79 8.00
N THR A 561 -11.29 -32.58 6.71
CA THR A 561 -10.81 -31.29 6.19
C THR A 561 -11.90 -30.23 6.30
N PHE A 562 -13.15 -30.59 6.02
CA PHE A 562 -14.30 -29.73 6.19
C PHE A 562 -14.45 -29.30 7.65
N GLN A 563 -14.54 -30.26 8.58
CA GLN A 563 -14.73 -30.01 10.01
C GLN A 563 -13.55 -29.24 10.64
N GLN A 564 -12.31 -29.52 10.23
CA GLN A 564 -11.13 -28.81 10.76
C GLN A 564 -11.16 -27.30 10.49
N VAL A 565 -11.69 -26.88 9.34
CA VAL A 565 -11.83 -25.45 9.00
C VAL A 565 -13.01 -24.82 9.75
N LEU A 566 -14.10 -25.57 9.95
CA LEU A 566 -15.27 -25.08 10.69
C LEU A 566 -14.99 -24.91 12.19
N LYS A 567 -14.28 -25.85 12.83
CA LYS A 567 -14.04 -25.85 14.29
C LYS A 567 -13.71 -24.49 14.91
N PRO A 568 -12.66 -23.76 14.47
CA PRO A 568 -12.30 -22.49 15.10
C PRO A 568 -13.35 -21.39 14.89
N LYS A 569 -13.91 -21.27 13.68
CA LYS A 569 -14.84 -20.19 13.32
C LYS A 569 -16.29 -20.44 13.73
N VAL A 570 -16.69 -21.71 13.83
CA VAL A 570 -18.06 -22.14 14.16
C VAL A 570 -18.13 -22.50 15.64
N THR A 571 -17.58 -23.66 16.01
CA THR A 571 -17.59 -24.16 17.39
C THR A 571 -16.88 -23.20 18.34
N GLY A 572 -15.71 -22.68 17.95
CA GLY A 572 -14.94 -21.74 18.76
C GLY A 572 -15.67 -20.42 19.04
N THR A 573 -16.32 -19.85 18.02
CA THR A 573 -17.15 -18.64 18.19
C THR A 573 -18.31 -18.89 19.15
N TYR A 574 -19.01 -20.02 19.00
CA TYR A 574 -20.12 -20.38 19.89
C TYR A 574 -19.64 -20.61 21.33
N ASN A 575 -18.51 -21.31 21.52
CA ASN A 575 -17.89 -21.51 22.83
C ASN A 575 -17.49 -20.19 23.50
N LEU A 576 -16.98 -19.22 22.74
CA LEU A 576 -16.65 -17.89 23.27
C LEU A 576 -17.90 -17.19 23.81
N HIS A 577 -19.00 -17.24 23.06
CA HIS A 577 -20.28 -16.69 23.52
C HIS A 577 -20.75 -17.33 24.82
N GLU A 578 -20.79 -18.66 24.88
CA GLU A 578 -21.18 -19.40 26.08
C GLU A 578 -20.30 -19.06 27.29
N CYS A 579 -18.97 -19.03 27.09
CA CYS A 579 -18.05 -18.79 28.19
C CYS A 579 -18.03 -17.32 28.64
N LEU A 580 -18.40 -16.38 27.77
CA LEU A 580 -18.42 -14.93 28.04
C LEU A 580 -19.81 -14.40 28.45
N GLN A 581 -20.79 -15.27 28.65
CA GLN A 581 -22.09 -14.86 29.19
C GLN A 581 -21.93 -14.08 30.50
N GLY A 582 -22.67 -12.98 30.62
CA GLY A 582 -22.64 -12.07 31.78
C GLY A 582 -21.41 -11.16 31.88
N GLN A 583 -20.49 -11.16 30.90
CA GLN A 583 -19.39 -10.18 30.86
C GLN A 583 -19.85 -8.84 30.27
N PRO A 584 -19.32 -7.69 30.74
CA PRO A 584 -19.68 -6.37 30.25
C PRO A 584 -18.94 -6.04 28.94
N LEU A 585 -19.23 -6.79 27.87
CA LEU A 585 -18.58 -6.57 26.58
C LEU A 585 -19.09 -5.27 25.92
N ASP A 586 -18.16 -4.37 25.62
CA ASP A 586 -18.38 -3.17 24.80
C ASP A 586 -18.48 -3.55 23.31
N PHE A 587 -17.73 -4.58 22.88
CA PHE A 587 -17.78 -5.09 21.51
C PHE A 587 -17.45 -6.58 21.38
N PHE A 588 -18.04 -7.22 20.38
CA PHE A 588 -17.67 -8.55 19.89
C PHE A 588 -17.54 -8.48 18.37
N ILE A 589 -16.32 -8.61 17.85
CA ILE A 589 -16.03 -8.42 16.43
C ILE A 589 -15.41 -9.70 15.87
N MET A 590 -15.95 -10.22 14.78
CA MET A 590 -15.42 -11.38 14.05
C MET A 590 -14.86 -10.94 12.72
N LEU A 591 -13.64 -11.38 12.42
CA LEU A 591 -13.05 -11.20 11.09
C LEU A 591 -13.49 -12.36 10.21
N SER A 592 -14.61 -12.16 9.53
CA SER A 592 -15.17 -13.03 8.51
C SER A 592 -14.45 -12.79 7.17
N SER A 593 -15.04 -13.21 6.07
CA SER A 593 -14.41 -13.09 4.76
C SER A 593 -15.43 -12.94 3.65
N TYR A 594 -15.05 -12.13 2.67
CA TYR A 594 -15.81 -11.96 1.44
C TYR A 594 -16.09 -13.28 0.68
N VAL A 595 -15.31 -14.33 0.95
CA VAL A 595 -15.54 -15.69 0.45
C VAL A 595 -16.91 -16.24 0.90
N GLY A 596 -17.42 -15.85 2.07
CA GLY A 596 -18.78 -16.21 2.50
C GLY A 596 -19.88 -15.57 1.64
N LEU A 597 -19.62 -14.38 1.08
CA LEU A 597 -20.59 -13.62 0.28
C LEU A 597 -20.66 -14.11 -1.17
N LEU A 598 -19.52 -14.24 -1.85
CA LEU A 598 -19.50 -14.60 -3.27
C LEU A 598 -19.03 -16.03 -3.55
N GLY A 599 -18.54 -16.76 -2.54
CA GLY A 599 -17.84 -18.03 -2.76
C GLY A 599 -16.48 -17.84 -3.44
N SER A 600 -15.57 -18.76 -3.16
CA SER A 600 -14.31 -18.92 -3.89
C SER A 600 -14.07 -20.40 -4.14
N THR A 601 -13.63 -20.74 -5.36
CA THR A 601 -13.28 -22.12 -5.74
C THR A 601 -12.31 -22.71 -4.72
N GLY A 602 -12.59 -23.93 -4.28
CA GLY A 602 -11.81 -24.68 -3.30
C GLY A 602 -12.08 -24.33 -1.85
N GLN A 603 -13.00 -23.41 -1.56
CA GLN A 603 -13.18 -22.85 -0.22
C GLN A 603 -14.58 -23.11 0.35
N ALA A 604 -15.21 -24.21 -0.02
CA ALA A 604 -16.56 -24.58 0.41
C ALA A 604 -16.70 -24.63 1.96
N ASN A 605 -15.73 -25.22 2.64
CA ASN A 605 -15.62 -25.26 4.10
C ASN A 605 -15.44 -23.85 4.72
N TYR A 606 -14.57 -23.02 4.14
CA TYR A 606 -14.26 -21.69 4.64
C TYR A 606 -15.42 -20.70 4.42
N ALA A 607 -16.12 -20.81 3.29
CA ALA A 607 -17.32 -20.04 3.00
C ALA A 607 -18.45 -20.40 3.96
N ALA A 608 -18.68 -21.70 4.22
CA ALA A 608 -19.64 -22.16 5.22
C ALA A 608 -19.31 -21.57 6.60
N ALA A 609 -18.05 -21.68 7.05
CA ALA A 609 -17.63 -21.13 8.34
C ALA A 609 -17.77 -19.59 8.43
N SER A 610 -17.55 -18.87 7.34
CA SER A 610 -17.68 -17.40 7.28
C SER A 610 -19.15 -16.96 7.36
N THR A 611 -20.03 -17.60 6.56
CA THR A 611 -21.48 -17.33 6.60
C THR A 611 -22.13 -17.67 7.93
N PHE A 612 -21.61 -18.65 8.68
CA PHE A 612 -21.98 -18.85 10.07
C PHE A 612 -21.65 -17.63 10.94
N GLN A 613 -20.43 -17.05 10.84
CA GLN A 613 -20.05 -15.88 11.65
C GLN A 613 -20.93 -14.65 11.31
N ASP A 614 -21.29 -14.50 10.03
CA ASP A 614 -22.20 -13.45 9.59
C ASP A 614 -23.59 -13.60 10.25
N ALA A 615 -24.15 -14.81 10.18
CA ALA A 615 -25.42 -15.11 10.82
C ALA A 615 -25.36 -15.03 12.35
N PHE A 616 -24.23 -15.45 12.94
CA PHE A 616 -23.97 -15.39 14.36
C PHE A 616 -23.97 -13.95 14.88
N ALA A 617 -23.38 -13.01 14.13
CA ALA A 617 -23.42 -11.59 14.49
C ALA A 617 -24.87 -11.07 14.56
N ARG A 618 -25.67 -11.38 13.53
CA ARG A 618 -27.10 -11.00 13.47
C ARG A 618 -27.91 -11.60 14.60
N TRP A 619 -27.74 -12.91 14.83
CA TRP A 619 -28.38 -13.64 15.92
C TRP A 619 -28.02 -13.03 17.29
N ARG A 620 -26.73 -12.85 17.57
CA ARG A 620 -26.26 -12.33 18.85
C ARG A 620 -26.72 -10.88 19.09
N THR A 621 -26.70 -10.04 18.06
CA THR A 621 -27.27 -8.68 18.14
C THR A 621 -28.77 -8.70 18.41
N SER A 622 -29.53 -9.65 17.84
CA SER A 622 -30.96 -9.80 18.12
C SER A 622 -31.28 -10.18 19.58
N LEU A 623 -30.31 -10.78 20.29
CA LEU A 623 -30.36 -11.04 21.74
C LEU A 623 -29.98 -9.81 22.59
N GLY A 624 -29.83 -8.63 21.98
CA GLY A 624 -29.37 -7.41 22.65
C GLY A 624 -27.89 -7.43 22.99
N GLN A 625 -27.10 -8.29 22.35
CA GLN A 625 -25.65 -8.39 22.55
C GLN A 625 -24.92 -7.91 21.27
N PRO A 626 -24.54 -6.63 21.17
CA PRO A 626 -24.07 -6.05 19.92
C PRO A 626 -22.81 -6.75 19.39
N THR A 627 -22.84 -7.15 18.11
CA THR A 627 -21.82 -7.99 17.49
C THR A 627 -21.63 -7.62 16.03
N TYR A 628 -20.38 -7.50 15.57
CA TYR A 628 -20.07 -7.32 14.15
C TYR A 628 -19.40 -8.55 13.55
N SER A 629 -19.81 -8.90 12.32
CA SER A 629 -19.04 -9.70 11.38
C SER A 629 -18.46 -8.80 10.29
N LEU A 630 -17.16 -8.87 10.07
CA LEU A 630 -16.47 -8.09 9.05
C LEU A 630 -16.03 -8.99 7.89
N ASP A 631 -16.69 -8.89 6.75
CA ASP A 631 -16.38 -9.65 5.54
C ASP A 631 -15.22 -9.01 4.79
N LEU A 632 -14.01 -9.45 5.13
CA LEU A 632 -12.78 -8.87 4.61
C LEU A 632 -12.41 -9.46 3.25
N GLY A 633 -12.04 -8.57 2.32
CA GLY A 633 -11.17 -8.88 1.20
C GLY A 633 -9.70 -9.08 1.63
N ALA A 634 -8.80 -9.23 0.65
CA ALA A 634 -7.38 -9.50 0.90
C ALA A 634 -6.69 -8.39 1.71
N VAL A 635 -6.29 -8.61 2.97
CA VAL A 635 -5.56 -7.57 3.74
C VAL A 635 -4.12 -7.42 3.24
N LEU A 636 -3.75 -6.20 2.85
CA LEU A 636 -2.40 -5.84 2.42
C LEU A 636 -1.54 -5.42 3.60
N GLY A 637 -0.31 -5.92 3.66
CA GLY A 637 0.68 -5.57 4.69
C GLY A 637 0.55 -6.36 6.01
N ALA A 638 -0.40 -7.28 6.13
CA ALA A 638 -0.50 -8.26 7.23
C ALA A 638 -1.39 -9.45 6.83
N GLY A 639 -1.25 -10.59 7.51
CA GLY A 639 -2.09 -11.78 7.27
C GLY A 639 -1.49 -12.80 6.29
N SER A 640 -2.23 -13.86 6.00
CA SER A 640 -1.76 -15.01 5.21
C SER A 640 -1.35 -14.68 3.77
N LEU A 641 -1.93 -13.61 3.19
CA LEU A 641 -1.59 -13.13 1.84
C LEU A 641 -0.31 -12.30 1.78
N HIS A 642 0.07 -11.65 2.88
CA HIS A 642 1.40 -11.04 3.00
C HIS A 642 2.50 -12.11 3.07
N GLU A 643 2.17 -13.27 3.65
CA GLU A 643 3.05 -14.43 3.75
C GLU A 643 3.09 -15.25 2.42
N ASN A 644 2.13 -15.05 1.50
CA ASN A 644 2.04 -15.72 0.19
C ASN A 644 1.72 -14.71 -0.95
N PRO A 645 2.70 -13.91 -1.42
CA PRO A 645 2.47 -12.82 -2.38
C PRO A 645 2.04 -13.30 -3.78
N GLU A 646 2.31 -14.55 -4.13
CA GLU A 646 1.98 -15.16 -5.43
C GLU A 646 0.47 -15.29 -5.69
N ALA A 647 -0.36 -15.30 -4.64
CA ALA A 647 -1.81 -15.38 -4.77
C ALA A 647 -2.48 -14.02 -5.10
N LEU A 648 -1.77 -12.90 -4.94
CA LEU A 648 -2.33 -11.55 -5.08
C LEU A 648 -2.89 -11.23 -6.49
N PRO A 649 -2.26 -11.65 -7.61
CA PRO A 649 -2.82 -11.43 -8.95
C PRO A 649 -4.18 -12.09 -9.15
N HIS A 650 -4.37 -13.33 -8.65
CA HIS A 650 -5.66 -14.03 -8.72
C HIS A 650 -6.76 -13.26 -7.98
N PHE A 651 -6.51 -12.80 -6.75
CA PHE A 651 -7.47 -12.00 -5.98
C PHE A 651 -7.82 -10.67 -6.67
N LYS A 652 -6.84 -9.99 -7.27
CA LYS A 652 -7.09 -8.77 -8.07
C LYS A 652 -8.00 -9.06 -9.27
N ASN A 653 -7.78 -10.18 -9.95
CA ASN A 653 -8.54 -10.56 -11.14
C ASN A 653 -10.02 -10.85 -10.84
N ILE A 654 -10.38 -11.23 -9.61
CA ILE A 654 -11.78 -11.46 -9.18
C ILE A 654 -12.39 -10.27 -8.42
N GLY A 655 -11.75 -9.10 -8.46
CA GLY A 655 -12.24 -7.86 -7.83
C GLY A 655 -11.94 -7.75 -6.33
N LEU A 656 -11.06 -8.59 -5.79
CA LEU A 656 -10.56 -8.50 -4.41
C LEU A 656 -9.19 -7.84 -4.39
N GLY A 657 -9.14 -6.58 -4.84
CA GLY A 657 -7.92 -5.77 -5.04
C GLY A 657 -7.09 -5.49 -3.78
N GLY A 658 -7.61 -5.90 -2.62
CA GLY A 658 -6.96 -5.87 -1.33
C GLY A 658 -7.27 -4.62 -0.51
N ILE A 659 -7.40 -4.79 0.81
CA ILE A 659 -7.65 -3.73 1.78
C ILE A 659 -6.38 -3.34 2.50
N PRO A 660 -6.05 -2.05 2.60
CA PRO A 660 -5.00 -1.58 3.47
C PRO A 660 -5.23 -2.02 4.92
N LEU A 661 -4.16 -2.40 5.63
CA LEU A 661 -4.25 -2.62 7.08
C LEU A 661 -4.82 -1.39 7.82
N SER A 662 -4.51 -0.18 7.38
CA SER A 662 -5.03 1.06 7.96
C SER A 662 -6.54 1.24 7.75
N ALA A 663 -7.11 0.76 6.64
CA ALA A 663 -8.55 0.78 6.42
C ALA A 663 -9.28 -0.19 7.34
N LEU A 664 -8.71 -1.38 7.56
CA LEU A 664 -9.23 -2.32 8.56
C LEU A 664 -9.16 -1.74 9.98
N GLN A 665 -8.05 -1.10 10.35
CA GLN A 665 -7.91 -0.43 11.65
C GLN A 665 -8.96 0.69 11.84
N ALA A 666 -9.25 1.46 10.78
CA ALA A 666 -10.31 2.46 10.80
C ALA A 666 -11.69 1.84 11.02
N LEU A 667 -12.01 0.77 10.28
CA LEU A 667 -13.27 0.05 10.42
C LEU A 667 -13.42 -0.61 11.80
N LEU A 668 -12.35 -1.14 12.37
CA LEU A 668 -12.34 -1.63 13.74
C LEU A 668 -12.60 -0.49 14.74
N GLY A 669 -11.99 0.68 14.54
CA GLY A 669 -12.28 1.85 15.37
C GLY A 669 -13.74 2.30 15.28
N TYR A 670 -14.34 2.28 14.09
CA TYR A 670 -15.77 2.56 13.88
C TYR A 670 -16.64 1.58 14.66
N THR A 671 -16.43 0.28 14.46
CA THR A 671 -17.26 -0.80 15.05
C THR A 671 -17.09 -0.96 16.56
N MET A 672 -15.95 -0.54 17.12
CA MET A 672 -15.76 -0.45 18.57
C MET A 672 -16.46 0.76 19.20
N SER A 673 -16.76 1.80 18.40
CA SER A 673 -17.34 3.06 18.89
C SER A 673 -18.83 3.19 18.59
N ASN A 674 -19.32 2.45 17.60
CA ASN A 674 -20.71 2.45 17.17
C ASN A 674 -21.20 1.01 17.25
N SER A 675 -22.04 0.68 18.23
CA SER A 675 -22.64 -0.65 18.35
C SER A 675 -23.79 -0.81 17.36
N PRO A 676 -24.00 -1.99 16.75
CA PRO A 676 -25.13 -2.22 15.86
C PRO A 676 -26.43 -2.12 16.67
N THR A 677 -27.38 -1.34 16.16
CA THR A 677 -28.68 -1.15 16.81
C THR A 677 -29.72 -2.16 16.35
N HIS A 678 -29.53 -2.69 15.15
CA HIS A 678 -30.38 -3.70 14.55
C HIS A 678 -29.54 -4.85 13.98
N TYR A 679 -30.12 -6.05 13.84
CA TYR A 679 -29.38 -7.21 13.34
C TYR A 679 -28.86 -6.98 11.91
N SER A 680 -29.55 -6.19 11.08
CA SER A 680 -29.10 -5.84 9.72
C SER A 680 -27.76 -5.11 9.70
N ASP A 681 -27.44 -4.39 10.78
CA ASP A 681 -26.25 -3.55 10.86
C ASP A 681 -25.03 -4.37 11.31
N SER A 682 -25.22 -5.65 11.64
CA SER A 682 -24.20 -6.50 12.27
C SER A 682 -23.20 -7.10 11.28
N GLN A 683 -23.32 -6.85 9.98
CA GLN A 683 -22.46 -7.39 8.94
C GLN A 683 -21.96 -6.28 8.02
N ILE A 684 -20.63 -6.13 7.90
CA ILE A 684 -20.01 -5.11 7.03
C ILE A 684 -19.01 -5.78 6.10
N ALA A 685 -19.13 -5.54 4.80
CA ALA A 685 -18.19 -6.02 3.79
C ALA A 685 -17.23 -4.91 3.35
N ILE A 686 -15.94 -5.25 3.19
CA ILE A 686 -14.93 -4.31 2.72
C ILE A 686 -13.90 -5.00 1.82
N GLY A 687 -13.45 -4.31 0.77
CA GLY A 687 -12.34 -4.80 -0.08
C GLY A 687 -12.73 -5.43 -1.38
N TRP A 688 -13.99 -5.27 -1.80
CA TRP A 688 -14.44 -5.62 -3.13
C TRP A 688 -14.50 -4.37 -4.01
N ALA A 689 -13.70 -4.40 -5.08
CA ALA A 689 -13.61 -3.38 -6.09
C ALA A 689 -13.30 -4.08 -7.42
N PRO A 690 -14.31 -4.34 -8.27
CA PRO A 690 -14.07 -4.98 -9.55
C PRO A 690 -13.18 -4.09 -10.44
N PRO A 691 -12.33 -4.68 -11.30
CA PRO A 691 -11.43 -3.90 -12.15
C PRO A 691 -12.16 -2.92 -13.06
N ALA A 692 -11.75 -1.65 -13.06
CA ALA A 692 -12.32 -0.62 -13.92
C ALA A 692 -12.22 -0.92 -15.44
N THR A 693 -11.38 -1.90 -15.81
CA THR A 693 -11.17 -2.37 -17.17
C THR A 693 -12.20 -3.41 -17.64
N TRP A 694 -13.11 -3.87 -16.77
CA TRP A 694 -14.17 -4.81 -17.14
C TRP A 694 -15.22 -4.17 -18.05
N SER A 695 -15.75 -4.96 -18.98
CA SER A 695 -16.82 -4.55 -19.88
C SER A 695 -18.19 -4.56 -19.17
N PRO A 696 -19.19 -3.80 -19.65
CA PRO A 696 -20.56 -3.85 -19.12
C PRO A 696 -21.15 -5.26 -19.07
N ALA A 697 -20.80 -6.13 -20.03
CA ALA A 697 -21.25 -7.52 -20.05
C ALA A 697 -20.60 -8.34 -18.92
N GLN A 698 -19.33 -8.09 -18.61
CA GLN A 698 -18.65 -8.74 -17.47
C GLN A 698 -19.24 -8.30 -16.13
N TYR A 699 -19.62 -7.03 -16.00
CA TYR A 699 -20.33 -6.55 -14.81
C TYR A 699 -21.75 -7.14 -14.68
N ALA A 700 -22.48 -7.28 -15.80
CA ALA A 700 -23.80 -7.88 -15.81
C ALA A 700 -23.80 -9.39 -15.51
N ALA A 701 -22.68 -10.06 -15.76
CA ALA A 701 -22.49 -11.49 -15.46
C ALA A 701 -22.14 -11.77 -13.98
N LEU A 702 -21.94 -10.73 -13.16
CA LEU A 702 -21.71 -10.89 -11.73
C LEU A 702 -22.93 -11.41 -10.99
N ASP A 703 -22.67 -12.00 -9.82
CA ASP A 703 -23.73 -12.44 -8.92
C ASP A 703 -24.70 -11.28 -8.62
N PRO A 704 -26.03 -11.51 -8.67
CA PRO A 704 -27.04 -10.52 -8.33
C PRO A 704 -26.81 -9.82 -6.99
N LEU A 705 -26.12 -10.46 -6.03
CA LEU A 705 -25.72 -9.87 -4.76
C LEU A 705 -24.96 -8.55 -4.94
N VAL A 706 -24.13 -8.42 -5.98
CA VAL A 706 -23.18 -7.30 -6.17
C VAL A 706 -23.26 -6.60 -7.53
N SER A 707 -23.87 -7.23 -8.54
CA SER A 707 -23.89 -6.69 -9.92
C SER A 707 -24.48 -5.28 -10.02
N HIS A 708 -25.46 -4.95 -9.17
CA HIS A 708 -26.08 -3.62 -9.12
C HIS A 708 -25.16 -2.50 -8.60
N LEU A 709 -24.14 -2.83 -7.80
CA LEU A 709 -23.17 -1.86 -7.28
C LEU A 709 -22.27 -1.32 -8.40
N CYS A 710 -21.99 -2.14 -9.42
CA CYS A 710 -21.14 -1.79 -10.56
C CYS A 710 -21.85 -0.92 -11.61
N LEU A 711 -23.19 -0.93 -11.61
CA LEU A 711 -24.02 -0.25 -12.60
C LEU A 711 -24.55 1.09 -12.09
N SER A 712 -24.17 1.50 -10.88
CA SER A 712 -24.59 2.76 -10.27
C SER A 712 -23.84 3.96 -10.89
N PRO A 713 -24.54 5.06 -11.24
CA PRO A 713 -23.92 6.28 -11.78
C PRO A 713 -22.95 6.98 -10.81
N ALA A 714 -22.88 6.54 -9.56
CA ALA A 714 -21.99 7.07 -8.52
C ALA A 714 -20.53 6.56 -8.60
N HIS A 715 -20.20 5.62 -9.49
CA HIS A 715 -18.83 5.18 -9.71
C HIS A 715 -18.11 6.10 -10.73
N PRO A 716 -17.27 7.07 -10.30
CA PRO A 716 -16.74 8.12 -11.17
C PRO A 716 -15.46 7.68 -11.89
N VAL A 717 -15.25 6.38 -12.12
CA VAL A 717 -13.97 5.90 -12.69
C VAL A 717 -13.88 6.15 -14.21
N ALA A 718 -15.00 6.43 -14.88
CA ALA A 718 -15.01 6.58 -16.33
C ALA A 718 -14.74 8.01 -16.86
N LYS A 719 -14.74 9.06 -16.03
CA LYS A 719 -14.69 10.46 -16.51
C LYS A 719 -13.40 11.23 -16.25
N GLU A 720 -12.63 10.94 -15.20
CA GLU A 720 -11.47 11.78 -14.82
C GLU A 720 -10.13 11.32 -15.42
N LEU A 721 -9.97 10.02 -15.75
CA LEU A 721 -8.72 9.50 -16.33
C LEU A 721 -8.55 9.75 -17.84
N ARG A 722 -9.53 10.39 -18.51
CA ARG A 722 -9.43 10.69 -19.95
C ARG A 722 -8.70 11.99 -20.30
N LYS A 723 -8.20 12.75 -19.32
CA LYS A 723 -7.61 14.08 -19.60
C LYS A 723 -6.08 14.22 -19.45
N ASP A 724 -5.37 13.37 -18.69
CA ASP A 724 -3.96 13.68 -18.37
C ASP A 724 -2.92 12.56 -18.61
N SER A 725 -3.22 11.55 -19.43
CA SER A 725 -2.20 10.58 -19.83
C SER A 725 -2.30 10.21 -21.31
N ALA A 726 -1.84 11.14 -22.15
CA ALA A 726 -1.19 10.80 -23.41
C ALA A 726 0.27 10.45 -23.11
N VAL A 727 0.49 9.26 -22.55
CA VAL A 727 1.80 8.62 -22.50
C VAL A 727 1.63 7.26 -23.15
N ASP A 728 2.41 7.05 -24.19
CA ASP A 728 2.45 5.90 -25.08
C ASP A 728 2.89 4.66 -24.28
N THR A 729 1.96 4.02 -23.57
CA THR A 729 2.17 2.66 -23.06
C THR A 729 1.92 1.71 -24.21
N GLN A 730 2.99 1.06 -24.66
CA GLN A 730 2.96 -0.08 -25.58
C GLN A 730 1.79 -0.99 -25.24
N HIS A 731 0.83 -1.06 -26.16
CA HIS A 731 -0.28 -1.99 -26.12
C HIS A 731 0.30 -3.41 -26.11
N VAL A 732 0.18 -4.13 -24.98
CA VAL A 732 0.08 -5.58 -25.04
C VAL A 732 -1.31 -5.85 -25.61
N GLU A 733 -1.38 -6.22 -26.88
CA GLU A 733 -2.63 -6.62 -27.53
C GLU A 733 -3.24 -7.78 -26.73
N ARG A 734 -4.39 -7.55 -26.08
CA ARG A 734 -5.22 -8.65 -25.57
C ARG A 734 -5.79 -9.39 -26.77
N ALA A 735 -5.57 -10.70 -26.83
CA ALA A 735 -6.15 -11.58 -27.83
C ALA A 735 -7.69 -11.42 -27.92
N GLU A 736 -8.23 -11.52 -29.14
CA GLU A 736 -9.68 -11.45 -29.41
C GLU A 736 -10.38 -12.65 -28.72
N PRO A 737 -11.56 -12.47 -28.08
CA PRO A 737 -12.24 -13.57 -27.36
C PRO A 737 -12.52 -14.78 -28.25
N LEU A 738 -12.27 -16.00 -27.75
CA LEU A 738 -12.47 -17.26 -28.47
C LEU A 738 -13.88 -17.39 -29.05
N SER A 739 -14.90 -16.95 -28.31
CA SER A 739 -16.28 -16.89 -28.79
C SER A 739 -16.50 -16.11 -30.10
N GLN A 740 -15.60 -15.18 -30.45
CA GLN A 740 -15.61 -14.42 -31.71
C GLN A 740 -14.68 -15.00 -32.78
N VAL A 741 -13.64 -15.72 -32.37
CA VAL A 741 -12.66 -16.36 -33.25
C VAL A 741 -13.19 -17.69 -33.79
N LEU A 742 -13.80 -18.52 -32.93
CA LEU A 742 -14.28 -19.86 -33.27
C LEU A 742 -15.31 -19.90 -34.42
N PRO A 743 -16.27 -18.94 -34.54
CA PRO A 743 -17.18 -18.90 -35.68
C PRO A 743 -16.52 -18.57 -37.03
N ARG A 744 -15.28 -18.03 -37.02
CA ARG A 744 -14.53 -17.65 -38.22
C ARG A 744 -13.60 -18.76 -38.72
N CYS A 745 -13.29 -19.75 -37.89
CA CYS A 745 -12.48 -20.90 -38.27
C CYS A 745 -13.24 -21.80 -39.26
N GLN A 746 -12.64 -22.09 -40.41
CA GLN A 746 -13.27 -22.90 -41.46
C GLN A 746 -12.89 -24.39 -41.39
N THR A 747 -11.80 -24.72 -40.69
CA THR A 747 -11.33 -26.10 -40.54
C THR A 747 -11.20 -26.54 -39.06
N PRO A 748 -11.33 -27.85 -38.77
CA PRO A 748 -11.08 -28.39 -37.42
C PRO A 748 -9.67 -28.11 -36.89
N ASN A 749 -8.67 -28.05 -37.78
CA ASN A 749 -7.29 -27.73 -37.42
C ASN A 749 -7.15 -26.26 -37.01
N GLU A 750 -7.79 -25.33 -37.71
CA GLU A 750 -7.82 -23.90 -37.33
C GLU A 750 -8.51 -23.70 -35.97
N ARG A 751 -9.64 -24.39 -35.73
CA ARG A 751 -10.32 -24.36 -34.41
C ARG A 751 -9.41 -24.90 -33.31
N THR A 752 -8.76 -26.04 -33.55
CA THR A 752 -7.84 -26.65 -32.58
C THR A 752 -6.68 -25.72 -32.25
N SER A 753 -6.05 -25.09 -33.25
CA SER A 753 -4.95 -24.15 -33.03
C SER A 753 -5.38 -22.90 -32.25
N ALA A 754 -6.54 -22.33 -32.57
CA ALA A 754 -7.07 -21.18 -31.84
C ALA A 754 -7.41 -21.52 -30.38
N ILE A 755 -7.98 -22.70 -30.13
CA ILE A 755 -8.24 -23.18 -28.76
C ILE A 755 -6.92 -23.43 -28.02
N LEU A 756 -5.91 -23.99 -28.69
CA LEU A 756 -4.63 -24.29 -28.08
C LEU A 756 -3.86 -23.02 -27.67
N GLU A 757 -3.86 -21.99 -28.52
CA GLU A 757 -3.25 -20.69 -28.23
C GLU A 757 -3.92 -20.03 -27.02
N ALA A 758 -5.26 -19.94 -27.04
CA ALA A 758 -6.01 -19.36 -25.94
C ALA A 758 -5.91 -20.19 -24.64
N LEU A 759 -5.81 -21.52 -24.72
CA LEU A 759 -5.57 -22.38 -23.57
C LEU A 759 -4.16 -22.16 -23.00
N THR A 760 -3.16 -21.91 -23.85
CA THR A 760 -1.79 -21.57 -23.44
C THR A 760 -1.75 -20.23 -22.73
N ASP A 761 -2.41 -19.21 -23.28
CA ASP A 761 -2.55 -17.90 -22.62
C ASP A 761 -3.26 -18.01 -21.27
N GLN A 762 -4.27 -18.86 -21.19
CA GLN A 762 -5.00 -19.11 -19.95
C GLN A 762 -4.12 -19.84 -18.90
N ILE A 763 -3.26 -20.77 -19.32
CA ILE A 763 -2.23 -21.41 -18.47
C ILE A 763 -1.24 -20.38 -17.93
N VAL A 764 -0.70 -19.52 -18.79
CA VAL A 764 0.22 -18.44 -18.39
C VAL A 764 -0.46 -17.49 -17.39
N SER A 765 -1.70 -17.11 -17.66
CA SER A 765 -2.48 -16.18 -16.83
C SER A 765 -2.82 -16.73 -15.44
N ILE A 766 -3.23 -18.01 -15.36
CA ILE A 766 -3.65 -18.63 -14.09
C ILE A 766 -2.44 -19.10 -13.27
N LEU A 767 -1.47 -19.76 -13.92
CA LEU A 767 -0.35 -20.43 -13.23
C LEU A 767 0.89 -19.55 -13.12
N GLY A 768 0.95 -18.40 -13.82
CA GLY A 768 2.08 -17.48 -13.76
C GLY A 768 3.38 -18.04 -14.37
N VAL A 769 3.28 -19.10 -15.17
CA VAL A 769 4.40 -19.72 -15.91
C VAL A 769 4.71 -18.92 -17.16
N ALA A 770 5.98 -18.89 -17.61
CA ALA A 770 6.34 -18.23 -18.86
C ALA A 770 5.71 -19.00 -20.04
N ALA A 771 5.27 -18.28 -21.08
CA ALA A 771 4.62 -18.88 -22.25
C ALA A 771 5.51 -19.94 -22.94
N GLU A 772 6.84 -19.74 -22.89
CA GLU A 772 7.84 -20.67 -23.43
C GLU A 772 7.96 -21.99 -22.65
N ASP A 773 7.50 -22.04 -21.39
CA ASP A 773 7.54 -23.23 -20.54
C ASP A 773 6.29 -24.11 -20.67
N VAL A 774 5.26 -23.64 -21.38
CA VAL A 774 4.01 -24.39 -21.56
C VAL A 774 4.18 -25.45 -22.66
N ASN A 775 4.35 -26.71 -22.25
CA ASN A 775 4.39 -27.86 -23.15
C ASN A 775 2.98 -28.39 -23.50
N PRO A 776 2.53 -28.31 -24.78
CA PRO A 776 1.21 -28.77 -25.21
C PRO A 776 0.96 -30.29 -25.08
N GLU A 777 2.03 -31.10 -25.08
CA GLU A 777 1.93 -32.57 -25.00
C GLU A 777 1.77 -33.08 -23.56
N LYS A 778 1.90 -32.19 -22.57
CA LYS A 778 1.72 -32.51 -21.15
C LYS A 778 0.34 -32.08 -20.66
N SER A 779 -0.11 -32.68 -19.56
CA SER A 779 -1.35 -32.27 -18.90
C SER A 779 -1.17 -30.95 -18.15
N ILE A 780 -2.26 -30.29 -17.79
CA ILE A 780 -2.21 -29.05 -17.00
C ILE A 780 -1.59 -29.30 -15.62
N GLY A 781 -1.75 -30.50 -15.05
CA GLY A 781 -1.11 -30.86 -13.78
C GLY A 781 0.40 -31.00 -13.82
N TYR A 782 0.98 -31.29 -14.99
CA TYR A 782 2.44 -31.25 -15.16
C TYR A 782 2.99 -29.82 -15.00
N HIS A 783 2.21 -28.82 -15.39
CA HIS A 783 2.55 -27.39 -15.31
C HIS A 783 2.26 -26.78 -13.92
N GLY A 784 1.98 -27.62 -12.92
CA GLY A 784 1.64 -27.18 -11.56
C GLY A 784 0.15 -26.97 -11.31
N GLY A 785 -0.71 -27.34 -12.26
CA GLY A 785 -2.16 -27.28 -12.07
C GLY A 785 -2.70 -28.33 -11.10
N ASP A 786 -3.27 -27.90 -9.99
CA ASP A 786 -3.96 -28.79 -9.06
C ASP A 786 -5.45 -28.97 -9.44
N SER A 787 -6.21 -29.63 -8.56
CA SER A 787 -7.65 -29.82 -8.74
C SER A 787 -8.46 -28.51 -8.80
N LEU A 788 -7.97 -27.40 -8.23
CA LEU A 788 -8.64 -26.11 -8.24
C LEU A 788 -8.43 -25.39 -9.58
N VAL A 789 -7.19 -25.41 -10.05
CA VAL A 789 -6.83 -24.91 -11.38
C VAL A 789 -7.64 -25.65 -12.45
N ALA A 790 -7.82 -26.95 -12.31
CA ALA A 790 -8.65 -27.73 -13.25
C ALA A 790 -10.13 -27.33 -13.27
N ILE A 791 -10.70 -26.86 -12.15
CA ILE A 791 -12.07 -26.33 -12.12
C ILE A 791 -12.14 -25.00 -12.89
N GLU A 792 -11.14 -24.15 -12.79
CA GLU A 792 -11.08 -22.91 -13.57
C GLU A 792 -11.04 -23.19 -15.07
N PHE A 793 -10.22 -24.15 -15.50
CA PHE A 793 -10.18 -24.59 -16.89
C PHE A 793 -11.50 -25.21 -17.34
N ARG A 794 -12.13 -26.07 -16.52
CA ARG A 794 -13.45 -26.64 -16.84
C ARG A 794 -14.50 -25.54 -17.05
N ASN A 795 -14.52 -24.55 -16.17
CA ASN A 795 -15.43 -23.41 -16.27
C ASN A 795 -15.14 -22.57 -17.51
N TRP A 796 -13.87 -22.36 -17.83
CA TRP A 796 -13.43 -21.67 -19.03
C TRP A 796 -13.88 -22.40 -20.30
N PHE A 797 -13.64 -23.71 -20.42
CA PHE A 797 -14.08 -24.53 -21.55
C PHE A 797 -15.59 -24.43 -21.77
N ARG A 798 -16.38 -24.50 -20.70
CA ARG A 798 -17.84 -24.38 -20.79
C ARG A 798 -18.27 -22.98 -21.22
N ASN A 799 -17.66 -21.94 -20.67
CA ASN A 799 -18.07 -20.55 -20.93
C ASN A 799 -17.65 -20.06 -22.33
N GLU A 800 -16.45 -20.43 -22.79
CA GLU A 800 -15.91 -19.97 -24.08
C GLU A 800 -16.28 -20.90 -25.24
N ILE A 801 -16.39 -22.21 -25.00
CA ILE A 801 -16.50 -23.23 -26.06
C ILE A 801 -17.80 -24.05 -25.93
N GLY A 802 -18.41 -24.13 -24.73
CA GLY A 802 -19.63 -24.89 -24.48
C GLY A 802 -19.41 -26.38 -24.21
N CYS A 803 -18.16 -26.82 -24.07
CA CYS A 803 -17.80 -28.21 -23.77
C CYS A 803 -17.50 -28.43 -22.28
N THR A 804 -17.58 -29.68 -21.83
CA THR A 804 -17.50 -30.05 -20.41
C THR A 804 -16.50 -31.19 -20.21
N PHE A 805 -15.51 -30.99 -19.34
CA PHE A 805 -14.49 -31.98 -18.99
C PHE A 805 -14.54 -32.33 -17.50
N THR A 806 -14.08 -33.53 -17.12
CA THR A 806 -13.90 -33.89 -15.70
C THR A 806 -12.60 -33.31 -15.15
N THR A 807 -12.50 -33.16 -13.82
CA THR A 807 -11.30 -32.64 -13.15
C THR A 807 -10.08 -33.53 -13.42
N GLU A 808 -10.26 -34.86 -13.46
CA GLU A 808 -9.20 -35.82 -13.81
C GLU A 808 -8.74 -35.68 -15.27
N GLN A 809 -9.67 -35.45 -16.20
CA GLN A 809 -9.35 -35.22 -17.60
C GLN A 809 -8.45 -34.00 -17.78
N VAL A 810 -8.76 -32.91 -17.07
CA VAL A 810 -8.00 -31.65 -17.16
C VAL A 810 -6.65 -31.74 -16.42
N THR A 811 -6.61 -32.34 -15.23
CA THR A 811 -5.39 -32.41 -14.40
C THR A 811 -4.36 -33.43 -14.92
N SER A 812 -4.81 -34.64 -15.28
CA SER A 812 -3.90 -35.80 -15.37
C SER A 812 -4.12 -36.74 -16.56
N GLN A 813 -5.33 -36.86 -17.11
CA GLN A 813 -5.59 -37.84 -18.17
C GLN A 813 -5.33 -37.32 -19.59
N LEU A 814 -5.60 -36.04 -19.86
CA LEU A 814 -5.45 -35.45 -21.20
C LEU A 814 -4.32 -34.41 -21.22
N SER A 815 -3.57 -34.38 -22.33
CA SER A 815 -2.67 -33.27 -22.61
C SER A 815 -3.42 -32.00 -23.00
N VAL A 816 -2.77 -30.85 -22.86
CA VAL A 816 -3.29 -29.54 -23.32
C VAL A 816 -3.73 -29.63 -24.79
N GLN A 817 -2.96 -30.31 -25.64
CA GLN A 817 -3.29 -30.55 -27.04
C GLN A 817 -4.50 -31.48 -27.23
N GLN A 818 -4.61 -32.55 -26.45
CA GLN A 818 -5.77 -33.46 -26.51
C GLN A 818 -7.07 -32.77 -26.06
N LEU A 819 -7.00 -31.91 -25.05
CA LEU A 819 -8.12 -31.08 -24.61
C LEU A 819 -8.57 -30.14 -25.73
N ALA A 820 -7.63 -29.47 -26.41
CA ALA A 820 -7.94 -28.58 -27.54
C ALA A 820 -8.59 -29.34 -28.72
N ILE A 821 -8.09 -30.54 -29.04
CA ILE A 821 -8.67 -31.38 -30.09
C ILE A 821 -10.09 -31.79 -29.74
N GLN A 822 -10.33 -32.27 -28.51
CA GLN A 822 -11.67 -32.69 -28.08
C GLN A 822 -12.66 -31.51 -28.00
N ALA A 823 -12.19 -30.33 -27.59
CA ALA A 823 -13.01 -29.12 -27.55
C ALA A 823 -13.32 -28.54 -28.94
N SER A 824 -12.55 -28.89 -29.98
CA SER A 824 -12.77 -28.43 -31.35
C SER A 824 -13.94 -29.14 -32.07
N GLY A 825 -14.36 -30.29 -31.52
CA GLY A 825 -15.32 -31.23 -32.11
C GLY A 825 -16.78 -30.80 -32.12
#